data_AF-A0A941AJB9-F1
#
_entry.id   AF-A0A941AJB9-F1
#
_cell.length_a   1.000
_cell.length_b   1.000
_cell.length_c   1.000
_cell.angle_alpha   90.00
_cell.angle_beta   90.00
_cell.angle_gamma   90.00
#
_symmetry.space_group_name_H-M   'P 1'
#
loop_
_entity.id
_entity.type
_entity.pdbx_description
1 polymer ?
#
loop_
_entity_poly.entity_id
_entity_poly.type
_entity_poly.pdbx_seq_one_letter_code
_entity_poly.pdbx_strand_id
1 'polypeptide(L)'
;MTRAATRSRRTWGTWIGFESCPRLLDRLVEGFSGPWTRLEDLTLPAVPTVDENAEDANGKAGDTATGAPEDEAYACVVLAARSPADVRRAVPMRGLLPRARRVRVAIAEAPSWAPPPLPGGYGETWRHLADLRVVRAGRGWLLDAAFAEAVAPGDVLAHVAHGLAGARPMPQPVAGLAGPGAARWRPGDPNATPAPERGPVPGRRDAPGCDVLLRVTASAAALVPAPARPPEEPARQREPAEDGPPVVERRLPGLETRPRPELLPPVDEAVVNPIGFRPSPSLPAAVLVAGDADRGLLIACGERTVVRLPADGEITDVDVARLRDVRCVAVPALPGRAVVAARIVAALAAAGVPMTATPDAARDAALGPGLAAALRASSVGDLDDDLRREELSIRLRRCALRNHGVLARWRGLAGDAGLPVPPRPAVSILLATRRPDMIASAVRQLERQRGVTAELIVGLHGVPAREAAVGSALLPVTVVEAPAGMPFGAVLNRMAAAASGSLLAKVDDDDWYGPDHLADLLLARLYSGADLVGSAAEFVYLEPLDVTIRRCIGTERYAPQVAGGTMLITRAAFEAVGGFRPLPRTVDGQLLEAVLAAGGRVYRTHGFNYVLRRRNAQGHTWRQPVQSFLASYQAQWRGLVFNDLMESAVPHER
;
A
#
# COMPACT_ATOMS: atom_id res chain seq x y z
N MET A 1 12.61 59.02 11.97
CA MET A 1 12.02 57.69 12.24
C MET A 1 11.28 57.22 11.00
N THR A 2 11.99 56.52 10.13
CA THR A 2 11.52 56.12 8.81
C THR A 2 10.68 54.85 8.96
N ARG A 3 9.40 54.93 8.59
CA ARG A 3 8.49 53.78 8.46
C ARG A 3 9.12 52.75 7.52
N ALA A 4 9.51 51.61 8.06
CA ALA A 4 9.84 50.44 7.26
C ALA A 4 8.57 50.00 6.52
N ALA A 5 8.54 50.23 5.21
CA ALA A 5 7.56 49.65 4.33
C ALA A 5 7.63 48.12 4.47
N THR A 6 6.56 47.51 4.97
CA THR A 6 6.35 46.07 4.95
C THR A 6 6.34 45.62 3.49
N ARG A 7 7.50 45.20 2.97
CA ARG A 7 7.60 44.43 1.73
C ARG A 7 6.55 43.31 1.81
N SER A 8 5.53 43.37 0.95
CA SER A 8 4.56 42.31 0.75
C SER A 8 5.33 40.99 0.61
N ARG A 9 5.16 40.07 1.58
CA ARG A 9 5.88 38.79 1.58
C ARG A 9 5.34 37.95 0.43
N ARG A 10 6.14 37.81 -0.64
CA ARG A 10 5.84 37.01 -1.84
C ARG A 10 5.41 35.59 -1.44
N THR A 11 4.11 35.30 -1.54
CA THR A 11 3.50 34.00 -1.19
C THR A 11 3.04 33.30 -2.46
N TRP A 12 3.25 31.99 -2.53
CA TRP A 12 2.84 31.15 -3.66
C TRP A 12 1.97 30.00 -3.16
N GLY A 13 0.84 29.75 -3.83
CA GLY A 13 -0.16 28.77 -3.42
C GLY A 13 -0.51 27.79 -4.54
N THR A 14 -0.60 26.52 -4.19
CA THR A 14 -1.07 25.46 -5.10
C THR A 14 -1.99 24.47 -4.38
N TRP A 15 -2.85 23.78 -5.13
CA TRP A 15 -3.79 22.82 -4.56
C TRP A 15 -3.98 21.55 -5.39
N ILE A 16 -4.48 20.48 -4.76
CA ILE A 16 -4.80 19.19 -5.40
C ILE A 16 -5.93 18.44 -4.69
N GLY A 17 -6.82 17.78 -5.45
CA GLY A 17 -7.82 16.85 -4.95
C GLY A 17 -9.17 17.46 -4.53
N PHE A 18 -9.45 18.73 -4.87
CA PHE A 18 -10.66 19.44 -4.46
C PHE A 18 -11.80 19.39 -5.48
N GLU A 19 -11.66 18.66 -6.59
CA GLU A 19 -12.59 18.66 -7.73
C GLU A 19 -14.01 18.25 -7.33
N SER A 20 -14.15 17.26 -6.44
CA SER A 20 -15.46 16.81 -5.95
C SER A 20 -16.00 17.64 -4.79
N CYS A 21 -15.19 18.52 -4.18
CA CYS A 21 -15.50 19.28 -2.98
C CYS A 21 -14.86 20.69 -2.96
N PRO A 22 -15.12 21.58 -3.94
CA PRO A 22 -14.42 22.86 -4.09
C PRO A 22 -14.57 23.78 -2.86
N ARG A 23 -15.72 23.72 -2.17
CA ARG A 23 -15.98 24.49 -0.94
C ARG A 23 -15.02 24.18 0.23
N LEU A 24 -14.28 23.07 0.18
CA LEU A 24 -13.23 22.79 1.18
C LEU A 24 -11.99 23.65 0.92
N LEU A 25 -11.66 23.92 -0.35
CA LEU A 25 -10.55 24.77 -0.72
C LEU A 25 -10.82 26.22 -0.29
N ASP A 26 -12.01 26.74 -0.58
CA ASP A 26 -12.41 28.12 -0.22
C ASP A 26 -12.17 28.43 1.27
N ARG A 27 -12.47 27.47 2.15
CA ARG A 27 -12.24 27.59 3.60
C ARG A 27 -10.78 27.50 4.02
N LEU A 28 -9.95 26.79 3.26
CA LEU A 28 -8.52 26.66 3.55
C LEU A 28 -7.72 27.87 3.08
N VAL A 29 -8.17 28.53 2.00
CA VAL A 29 -7.48 29.68 1.40
C VAL A 29 -7.93 31.02 1.98
N GLU A 30 -8.96 31.04 2.84
CA GLU A 30 -9.42 32.23 3.55
C GLU A 30 -8.27 32.87 4.34
N GLY A 31 -7.91 34.12 4.00
CA GLY A 31 -6.79 34.85 4.62
C GLY A 31 -5.41 34.66 3.94
N PHE A 32 -5.31 33.89 2.85
CA PHE A 32 -4.09 33.79 2.05
C PHE A 32 -4.16 34.69 0.80
N SER A 33 -3.28 35.69 0.72
CA SER A 33 -3.14 36.55 -0.47
C SER A 33 -2.11 35.97 -1.46
N GLY A 34 -2.57 35.51 -2.62
CA GLY A 34 -1.73 35.02 -3.71
C GLY A 34 -2.54 34.26 -4.77
N PRO A 35 -2.00 34.07 -5.99
CA PRO A 35 -2.63 33.23 -7.00
C PRO A 35 -2.62 31.76 -6.56
N TRP A 36 -3.76 31.09 -6.70
CA TRP A 36 -3.91 29.65 -6.43
C TRP A 36 -4.02 28.90 -7.75
N THR A 37 -3.01 28.08 -8.04
CA THR A 37 -3.00 27.24 -9.25
C THR A 37 -3.23 25.79 -8.86
N ARG A 38 -3.93 25.02 -9.68
CA ARG A 38 -4.00 23.57 -9.49
C ARG A 38 -2.62 22.99 -9.76
N LEU A 39 -2.14 22.11 -8.89
CA LEU A 39 -0.81 21.51 -9.03
C LEU A 39 -0.65 20.78 -10.38
N GLU A 40 -1.70 20.06 -10.82
CA GLU A 40 -1.73 19.34 -12.10
C GLU A 40 -1.67 20.26 -13.33
N ASP A 41 -1.95 21.57 -13.18
CA ASP A 41 -1.91 22.55 -14.28
C ASP A 41 -0.53 23.26 -14.38
N LEU A 42 0.39 22.99 -13.45
CA LEU A 42 1.73 23.54 -13.49
C LEU A 42 2.57 22.87 -14.59
N THR A 43 3.30 23.70 -15.34
CA THR A 43 4.21 23.23 -16.39
C THR A 43 5.64 23.21 -15.87
N LEU A 44 6.42 22.25 -16.37
CA LEU A 44 7.87 22.26 -16.16
C LEU A 44 8.47 23.48 -16.86
N PRO A 45 9.47 24.15 -16.25
CA PRO A 45 10.28 25.13 -16.97
C PRO A 45 10.88 24.46 -18.21
N ALA A 46 10.92 25.17 -19.33
CA ALA A 46 11.58 24.67 -20.53
C ALA A 46 13.05 24.39 -20.20
N VAL A 47 13.54 23.19 -20.53
CA VAL A 47 14.98 22.89 -20.46
C VAL A 47 15.67 23.77 -21.50
N PRO A 48 16.68 24.58 -21.14
CA PRO A 48 17.46 25.30 -22.13
C PRO A 48 18.09 24.27 -23.07
N THR A 49 17.80 24.37 -24.37
CA THR A 49 18.52 23.60 -25.37
C THR A 49 19.97 24.06 -25.35
N VAL A 50 20.89 23.18 -24.96
CA VAL A 50 22.31 23.40 -25.18
C VAL A 50 22.50 23.28 -26.69
N ASP A 51 22.81 24.39 -27.36
CA ASP A 51 23.21 24.37 -28.76
C ASP A 51 24.55 23.64 -28.87
N GLU A 52 24.52 22.39 -29.35
CA GLU A 52 25.72 21.58 -29.62
C GLU A 52 26.52 22.09 -30.85
N ASN A 53 26.12 23.20 -31.48
CA ASN A 53 26.80 23.80 -32.63
C ASN A 53 27.68 25.02 -32.30
N ALA A 54 28.08 25.20 -31.04
CA ALA A 54 29.04 26.24 -30.64
C ALA A 54 30.47 25.69 -30.45
N GLU A 55 30.89 24.72 -31.26
CA GLU A 55 32.32 24.44 -31.49
C GLU A 55 32.76 25.24 -32.71
N ASP A 56 33.13 26.51 -32.50
CA ASP A 56 34.19 27.23 -33.24
C ASP A 56 34.16 28.73 -32.92
N ALA A 57 34.89 29.14 -31.87
CA ALA A 57 35.57 30.43 -31.82
C ALA A 57 36.50 30.50 -30.60
N ASN A 58 37.78 30.20 -30.85
CA ASN A 58 38.87 30.47 -29.94
C ASN A 58 39.05 31.99 -29.73
N GLY A 59 39.03 32.49 -28.49
CA GLY A 59 39.47 33.87 -28.22
C GLY A 59 39.04 34.53 -26.90
N LYS A 60 39.96 34.48 -25.93
CA LYS A 60 40.12 35.39 -24.78
C LYS A 60 39.10 35.33 -23.64
N ALA A 61 39.61 34.87 -22.50
CA ALA A 61 39.09 35.13 -21.16
C ALA A 61 38.77 36.62 -20.98
N GLY A 62 37.47 36.89 -20.77
CA GLY A 62 36.92 38.17 -20.39
C GLY A 62 35.83 37.91 -19.37
N ASP A 63 36.09 38.37 -18.15
CA ASP A 63 35.20 38.36 -17.01
C ASP A 63 33.92 39.17 -17.32
N THR A 64 32.86 38.48 -17.73
CA THR A 64 31.51 39.03 -17.77
C THR A 64 30.54 38.00 -17.22
N ALA A 65 30.35 38.07 -15.90
CA ALA A 65 29.16 37.60 -15.22
C ALA A 65 27.91 38.22 -15.86
N THR A 66 27.33 37.54 -16.86
CA THR A 66 25.96 37.80 -17.30
C THR A 66 25.03 37.08 -16.35
N GLY A 67 24.52 37.84 -15.37
CA GLY A 67 23.60 37.38 -14.35
C GLY A 67 22.37 36.70 -14.96
N ALA A 68 22.25 35.40 -14.74
CA ALA A 68 20.95 34.78 -14.57
C ALA A 68 20.24 35.52 -13.41
N PRO A 69 18.96 35.86 -13.52
CA PRO A 69 18.27 36.51 -12.41
C PRO A 69 18.38 35.60 -11.18
N GLU A 70 18.91 36.12 -10.09
CA GLU A 70 18.88 35.43 -8.80
C GLU A 70 17.45 34.96 -8.55
N ASP A 71 17.29 33.65 -8.41
CA ASP A 71 16.03 32.95 -8.22
C ASP A 71 15.46 33.35 -6.84
N GLU A 72 14.83 34.53 -6.75
CA GLU A 72 14.44 35.14 -5.47
C GLU A 72 13.38 34.26 -4.79
N ALA A 73 13.83 33.49 -3.79
CA ALA A 73 13.00 32.52 -3.09
C ALA A 73 11.74 33.15 -2.49
N TYR A 74 10.64 32.39 -2.54
CA TYR A 74 9.38 32.84 -1.96
C TYR A 74 9.47 32.92 -0.42
N ALA A 75 8.76 33.90 0.15
CA ALA A 75 8.67 34.01 1.60
C ALA A 75 7.86 32.84 2.20
N CYS A 76 6.88 32.34 1.45
CA CYS A 76 6.02 31.24 1.85
C CYS A 76 5.50 30.48 0.62
N VAL A 77 5.55 29.15 0.68
CA VAL A 77 4.85 28.24 -0.24
C VAL A 77 3.77 27.50 0.53
N VAL A 78 2.56 27.48 -0.01
CA VAL A 78 1.40 26.81 0.55
C VAL A 78 0.91 25.72 -0.40
N LEU A 79 0.84 24.49 0.09
CA LEU A 79 0.25 23.35 -0.59
C LEU A 79 -1.04 22.95 0.13
N ALA A 80 -2.18 23.06 -0.55
CA ALA A 80 -3.45 22.54 -0.07
C ALA A 80 -3.76 21.18 -0.72
N ALA A 81 -4.04 20.18 0.09
CA ALA A 81 -4.46 18.85 -0.33
C ALA A 81 -5.79 18.50 0.34
N ARG A 82 -6.74 17.88 -0.37
CA ARG A 82 -7.99 17.45 0.26
C ARG A 82 -7.74 16.33 1.28
N SER A 83 -6.86 15.40 0.97
CA SER A 83 -6.57 14.19 1.76
C SER A 83 -5.08 13.80 1.77
N PRO A 84 -4.65 12.92 2.69
CA PRO A 84 -3.33 12.28 2.64
C PRO A 84 -3.02 11.59 1.31
N ALA A 85 -4.01 11.00 0.64
CA ALA A 85 -3.82 10.45 -0.71
C ALA A 85 -3.37 11.53 -1.70
N ASP A 86 -3.93 12.74 -1.61
CA ASP A 86 -3.60 13.85 -2.51
C ASP A 86 -2.20 14.42 -2.23
N VAL A 87 -1.77 14.42 -0.96
CA VAL A 87 -0.38 14.73 -0.58
C VAL A 87 0.58 13.77 -1.29
N ARG A 88 0.28 12.47 -1.30
CA ARG A 88 1.10 11.47 -2.00
C ARG A 88 1.10 11.67 -3.51
N ARG A 89 -0.04 12.00 -4.11
CA ARG A 89 -0.14 12.32 -5.55
C ARG A 89 0.66 13.55 -5.94
N ALA A 90 0.87 14.49 -5.02
CA ALA A 90 1.70 15.67 -5.25
C ALA A 90 3.21 15.37 -5.23
N VAL A 91 3.67 14.28 -4.59
CA VAL A 91 5.10 13.97 -4.42
C VAL A 91 5.87 13.82 -5.74
N PRO A 92 5.37 13.10 -6.77
CA PRO A 92 6.06 13.02 -8.06
C PRO A 92 6.26 14.37 -8.76
N MET A 93 5.46 15.37 -8.38
CA MET A 93 5.48 16.73 -8.92
C MET A 93 6.30 17.70 -8.06
N ARG A 94 7.03 17.19 -7.06
CA ARG A 94 7.78 17.98 -6.07
C ARG A 94 8.73 19.02 -6.66
N GLY A 95 9.29 18.75 -7.85
CA GLY A 95 10.23 19.63 -8.54
C GLY A 95 9.58 20.88 -9.16
N LEU A 96 8.25 20.95 -9.21
CA LEU A 96 7.51 22.12 -9.71
C LEU A 96 7.34 23.22 -8.65
N LEU A 97 7.64 22.91 -7.38
CA LEU A 97 7.43 23.83 -6.27
C LEU A 97 8.63 24.78 -6.14
N PRO A 98 8.44 26.11 -6.15
CA PRO A 98 9.54 27.06 -6.04
C PRO A 98 10.15 27.04 -4.64
N ARG A 99 11.43 27.44 -4.53
CA ARG A 99 12.13 27.50 -3.23
C ARG A 99 11.44 28.47 -2.27
N ALA A 100 11.41 28.15 -0.98
CA ALA A 100 10.84 29.02 0.05
C ALA A 100 11.49 28.88 1.42
N ARG A 101 11.42 29.96 2.22
CA ARG A 101 11.83 29.96 3.65
C ARG A 101 10.74 29.46 4.61
N ARG A 102 9.50 29.34 4.14
CA ARG A 102 8.38 28.80 4.91
C ARG A 102 7.55 27.90 4.02
N VAL A 103 7.22 26.72 4.51
CA VAL A 103 6.44 25.72 3.80
C VAL A 103 5.23 25.35 4.64
N ARG A 104 4.04 25.50 4.06
CA ARG A 104 2.78 25.10 4.69
C ARG A 104 2.13 23.99 3.88
N VAL A 105 1.78 22.90 4.56
CA VAL A 105 1.00 21.80 3.99
C VAL A 105 -0.32 21.72 4.74
N ALA A 106 -1.40 22.09 4.07
CA ALA A 106 -2.75 22.03 4.59
C ALA A 106 -3.47 20.80 4.02
N ILE A 107 -3.84 19.86 4.89
CA ILE A 107 -4.63 18.68 4.56
C ILE A 107 -6.05 18.93 5.06
N ALA A 108 -7.03 19.04 4.18
CA ALA A 108 -8.40 19.43 4.55
C ALA A 108 -9.08 18.40 5.46
N GLU A 109 -8.89 17.13 5.12
CA GLU A 109 -9.54 16.00 5.79
C GLU A 109 -8.55 14.84 5.91
N ALA A 110 -8.59 14.12 7.03
CA ALA A 110 -7.82 12.90 7.22
C ALA A 110 -8.68 11.86 7.96
N PRO A 111 -8.57 10.57 7.61
CA PRO A 111 -9.19 9.49 8.39
C PRO A 111 -8.79 9.52 9.86
N SER A 112 -9.62 8.97 10.74
CA SER A 112 -9.33 8.93 12.18
C SER A 112 -8.10 8.08 12.54
N TRP A 113 -7.72 7.13 11.67
CA TRP A 113 -6.54 6.30 11.82
C TRP A 113 -5.28 6.85 11.14
N ALA A 114 -5.40 7.93 10.36
CA ALA A 114 -4.24 8.54 9.73
C ALA A 114 -3.39 9.24 10.80
N PRO A 115 -2.07 9.01 10.84
CA PRO A 115 -1.21 9.71 11.78
C PRO A 115 -1.17 11.21 11.46
N PRO A 116 -0.73 12.06 12.40
CA PRO A 116 -0.39 13.44 12.06
C PRO A 116 0.69 13.47 10.96
N PRO A 117 0.70 14.49 10.09
CA PRO A 117 1.65 14.62 8.97
C PRO A 117 3.05 15.04 9.44
N LEU A 118 3.60 14.34 10.44
CA LEU A 118 4.97 14.57 10.88
C LEU A 118 5.93 14.10 9.78
N PRO A 119 6.95 14.89 9.43
CA PRO A 119 7.96 14.46 8.48
C PRO A 119 8.68 13.20 8.96
N GLY A 120 8.80 12.20 8.09
CA GLY A 120 9.61 11.00 8.36
C GLY A 120 10.80 10.88 7.42
N GLY A 121 11.85 10.19 7.86
CA GLY A 121 13.13 10.10 7.15
C GLY A 121 14.09 11.27 7.47
N TYR A 122 15.30 11.21 6.91
CA TYR A 122 16.30 12.28 7.01
C TYR A 122 16.54 12.90 5.63
N GLY A 123 16.69 14.22 5.58
CA GLY A 123 17.01 14.98 4.38
C GLY A 123 17.70 16.29 4.74
N GLU A 124 18.58 16.77 3.86
CA GLU A 124 19.42 17.96 4.12
C GLU A 124 18.60 19.21 4.44
N THR A 125 17.43 19.35 3.81
CA THR A 125 16.45 20.42 4.06
C THR A 125 16.13 20.61 5.55
N TRP A 126 16.09 19.53 6.34
CA TRP A 126 15.77 19.60 7.77
C TRP A 126 16.86 20.23 8.63
N ARG A 127 18.11 20.35 8.13
CA ARG A 127 19.20 21.05 8.83
C ARG A 127 18.94 22.55 8.98
N HIS A 128 18.13 23.12 8.09
CA HIS A 128 17.75 24.53 8.12
C HIS A 128 16.47 24.79 8.91
N LEU A 129 15.85 23.77 9.52
CA LEU A 129 14.58 23.94 10.22
C LEU A 129 14.73 24.84 11.44
N ALA A 130 13.91 25.88 11.52
CA ALA A 130 13.88 26.83 12.63
C ALA A 130 12.64 26.67 13.53
N ASP A 131 11.48 26.34 12.93
CA ASP A 131 10.21 26.10 13.64
C ASP A 131 9.40 25.08 12.85
N LEU A 132 8.76 24.13 13.55
CA LEU A 132 7.81 23.18 12.97
C LEU A 132 6.59 23.10 13.86
N ARG A 133 5.42 23.33 13.28
CA ARG A 133 4.13 23.20 13.95
C ARG A 133 3.23 22.28 13.16
N VAL A 134 2.65 21.30 13.83
CA VAL A 134 1.60 20.44 13.27
C VAL A 134 0.38 20.56 14.15
N VAL A 135 -0.72 21.06 13.60
CA VAL A 135 -1.96 21.32 14.34
C VAL A 135 -3.14 20.65 13.66
N ARG A 136 -4.09 20.17 14.47
CA ARG A 136 -5.38 19.71 13.96
C ARG A 136 -6.16 20.91 13.46
N ALA A 137 -6.60 20.88 12.21
CA ALA A 137 -7.41 21.93 11.59
C ALA A 137 -8.74 21.33 11.12
N GLY A 138 -9.77 21.43 11.96
CA GLY A 138 -11.05 20.76 11.72
C GLY A 138 -10.88 19.23 11.59
N ARG A 139 -11.23 18.69 10.42
CA ARG A 139 -11.11 17.25 10.13
C ARG A 139 -9.76 16.84 9.56
N GLY A 140 -8.85 17.78 9.30
CA GLY A 140 -7.54 17.49 8.76
C GLY A 140 -6.42 18.12 9.61
N TRP A 141 -5.35 18.53 8.94
CA TRP A 141 -4.11 18.95 9.56
C TRP A 141 -3.50 20.15 8.86
N LEU A 142 -2.84 21.02 9.61
CA LEU A 142 -1.98 22.05 9.08
C LEU A 142 -0.57 21.81 9.61
N LEU A 143 0.37 21.61 8.69
CA LEU A 143 1.80 21.65 8.96
C LEU A 143 2.34 23.01 8.51
N ASP A 144 3.09 23.67 9.37
CA ASP A 144 3.77 24.94 9.11
C ASP A 144 5.23 24.81 9.55
N ALA A 145 6.14 24.85 8.57
CA ALA A 145 7.58 24.72 8.77
C ALA A 145 8.29 25.99 8.31
N ALA A 146 9.08 26.60 9.19
CA ALA A 146 9.93 27.74 8.87
C ALA A 146 11.40 27.32 8.89
N PHE A 147 12.17 27.85 7.96
CA PHE A 147 13.57 27.51 7.73
C PHE A 147 14.44 28.76 7.77
N ALA A 148 15.65 28.63 8.31
CA ALA A 148 16.65 29.68 8.35
C ALA A 148 17.12 30.07 6.92
N GLU A 149 17.13 29.09 6.01
CA GLU A 149 17.47 29.26 4.60
C GLU A 149 16.31 28.82 3.71
N ALA A 150 16.31 29.27 2.45
CA ALA A 150 15.29 28.84 1.50
C ALA A 150 15.53 27.37 1.12
N VAL A 151 14.53 26.52 1.29
CA VAL A 151 14.59 25.08 1.00
C VAL A 151 13.66 24.73 -0.16
N ALA A 152 13.75 23.51 -0.68
CA ALA A 152 12.80 22.97 -1.65
C ALA A 152 11.54 22.45 -0.93
N PRO A 153 10.36 23.08 -1.10
CA PRO A 153 9.12 22.60 -0.47
C PRO A 153 8.74 21.18 -0.91
N GLY A 154 9.17 20.79 -2.11
CA GLY A 154 9.03 19.43 -2.63
C GLY A 154 9.67 18.36 -1.76
N ASP A 155 10.79 18.65 -1.09
CA ASP A 155 11.42 17.72 -0.16
C ASP A 155 10.64 17.63 1.14
N VAL A 156 10.14 18.76 1.65
CA VAL A 156 9.25 18.77 2.82
C VAL A 156 8.02 17.91 2.54
N LEU A 157 7.41 18.07 1.37
CA LEU A 157 6.26 17.29 0.92
C LEU A 157 6.57 15.78 0.88
N ALA A 158 7.72 15.37 0.32
CA ALA A 158 8.11 13.97 0.25
C ALA A 158 8.26 13.34 1.65
N HIS A 159 8.89 14.04 2.60
CA HIS A 159 9.03 13.56 3.98
C HIS A 159 7.69 13.56 4.74
N VAL A 160 6.79 14.51 4.48
CA VAL A 160 5.43 14.51 5.05
C VAL A 160 4.64 13.30 4.53
N ALA A 161 4.67 13.05 3.22
CA ALA A 161 4.06 11.86 2.64
C ALA A 161 4.67 10.55 3.20
N HIS A 162 5.99 10.55 3.43
CA HIS A 162 6.69 9.44 4.08
C HIS A 162 6.21 9.23 5.51
N GLY A 163 6.04 10.28 6.32
CA GLY A 163 5.54 10.10 7.69
C GLY A 163 4.08 9.66 7.77
N LEU A 164 3.24 10.09 6.82
CA LEU A 164 1.83 9.69 6.74
C LEU A 164 1.64 8.20 6.43
N ALA A 165 2.43 7.66 5.50
CA ALA A 165 2.28 6.29 4.99
C ALA A 165 3.40 5.31 5.40
N GLY A 166 4.51 5.84 5.90
CA GLY A 166 5.77 5.17 6.17
C GLY A 166 6.60 4.81 4.94
N ALA A 167 7.84 4.35 5.18
CA ALA A 167 8.75 3.88 4.15
C ALA A 167 8.22 2.64 3.43
N ARG A 168 8.33 2.61 2.09
CA ARG A 168 8.01 1.44 1.26
C ARG A 168 9.04 1.29 0.15
N PRO A 169 10.22 0.71 0.44
CA PRO A 169 11.17 0.40 -0.61
C PRO A 169 10.56 -0.66 -1.52
N MET A 170 10.34 -0.28 -2.77
CA MET A 170 9.75 -1.14 -3.80
C MET A 170 10.76 -1.20 -4.94
N PRO A 171 11.37 -2.36 -5.21
CA PRO A 171 12.35 -2.47 -6.27
C PRO A 171 11.59 -2.38 -7.60
N GLN A 172 11.58 -1.18 -8.16
CA GLN A 172 10.79 -0.79 -9.33
C GLN A 172 11.61 0.22 -10.15
N PRO A 173 11.40 0.28 -11.47
CA PRO A 173 12.10 1.23 -12.32
C PRO A 173 11.82 2.67 -11.90
N VAL A 174 12.78 3.54 -12.15
CA VAL A 174 12.61 5.00 -12.10
C VAL A 174 11.62 5.41 -13.16
N ALA A 175 10.48 5.98 -12.74
CA ALA A 175 9.39 6.36 -13.63
C ALA A 175 9.53 7.79 -14.13
N GLY A 176 9.47 7.99 -15.44
CA GLY A 176 9.19 9.27 -16.08
C GLY A 176 7.68 9.45 -16.22
N LEU A 177 7.15 10.65 -15.95
CA LEU A 177 5.71 10.93 -15.96
C LEU A 177 5.40 12.16 -16.80
N ALA A 178 4.59 12.00 -17.84
CA ALA A 178 4.20 13.08 -18.75
C ALA A 178 2.68 13.13 -18.99
N GLY A 179 2.13 14.34 -19.05
CA GLY A 179 0.73 14.59 -19.36
C GLY A 179 -0.24 14.55 -18.17
N PRO A 180 -1.52 14.88 -18.40
CA PRO A 180 -2.52 15.04 -17.35
C PRO A 180 -2.77 13.75 -16.56
N GLY A 181 -2.77 13.84 -15.23
CA GLY A 181 -3.05 12.70 -14.34
C GLY A 181 -1.94 11.66 -14.25
N ALA A 182 -0.78 11.85 -14.89
CA ALA A 182 0.34 10.90 -14.84
C ALA A 182 0.86 10.67 -13.42
N ALA A 183 0.81 11.68 -12.54
CA ALA A 183 1.20 11.59 -11.13
C ALA A 183 0.44 10.50 -10.35
N ARG A 184 -0.78 10.16 -10.78
CA ARG A 184 -1.64 9.12 -10.16
C ARG A 184 -1.09 7.71 -10.38
N TRP A 185 -0.20 7.53 -11.35
CA TRP A 185 0.42 6.24 -11.61
C TRP A 185 1.54 5.92 -10.64
N ARG A 186 2.13 6.93 -9.99
CA ARG A 186 3.29 6.75 -9.12
C ARG A 186 3.17 7.54 -7.80
N PRO A 187 2.06 7.41 -7.05
CA PRO A 187 1.81 8.24 -5.89
C PRO A 187 2.84 8.00 -4.78
N GLY A 188 3.34 9.10 -4.19
CA GLY A 188 4.27 9.08 -3.07
C GLY A 188 5.71 8.74 -3.42
N ASP A 189 6.06 8.61 -4.70
CA ASP A 189 7.43 8.32 -5.12
C ASP A 189 8.22 9.61 -5.41
N PRO A 190 9.13 10.04 -4.51
CA PRO A 190 10.01 11.17 -4.79
C PRO A 190 10.97 10.87 -5.95
N ASN A 191 11.26 9.60 -6.24
CA ASN A 191 12.18 9.21 -7.28
C ASN A 191 11.55 9.21 -8.69
N ALA A 192 10.31 9.65 -8.87
CA ALA A 192 9.74 9.87 -10.19
C ALA A 192 10.28 11.16 -10.85
N THR A 193 10.39 11.18 -12.17
CA THR A 193 10.80 12.35 -12.97
C THR A 193 9.60 12.90 -13.74
N PRO A 194 9.10 14.11 -13.42
CA PRO A 194 8.13 14.75 -14.29
C PRO A 194 8.79 15.11 -15.64
N ALA A 195 8.04 14.98 -16.72
CA ALA A 195 8.48 15.31 -18.08
C ALA A 195 7.38 16.12 -18.82
N PRO A 196 7.77 17.02 -19.75
CA PRO A 196 6.79 17.73 -20.58
C PRO A 196 5.98 16.75 -21.45
N GLU A 197 4.73 17.09 -21.76
CA GLU A 197 3.81 16.18 -22.49
C GLU A 197 4.38 15.68 -23.84
N ARG A 198 5.16 16.53 -24.53
CA ARG A 198 5.78 16.24 -25.84
C ARG A 198 7.31 16.22 -25.82
N GLY A 199 7.93 16.60 -24.71
CA GLY A 199 9.39 16.81 -24.61
C GLY A 199 10.15 15.57 -24.14
N PRO A 200 11.49 15.58 -24.24
CA PRO A 200 12.31 14.52 -23.68
C PRO A 200 12.24 14.55 -22.14
N VAL A 201 12.51 13.40 -21.51
CA VAL A 201 12.60 13.31 -20.05
C VAL A 201 13.86 14.06 -19.58
N PRO A 202 13.78 15.00 -18.63
CA PRO A 202 14.95 15.69 -18.11
C PRO A 202 15.99 14.69 -17.56
N GLY A 203 17.27 14.85 -17.95
CA GLY A 203 18.37 14.02 -17.45
C GLY A 203 18.63 14.21 -15.95
N ARG A 204 19.39 13.28 -15.35
CA ARG A 204 19.74 13.28 -13.92
C ARG A 204 21.23 13.01 -13.73
N ARG A 205 22.02 13.98 -13.27
CA ARG A 205 23.45 13.80 -12.86
C ARG A 205 24.17 12.70 -13.67
N ASP A 206 24.35 12.96 -14.96
CA ASP A 206 25.04 12.07 -15.92
C ASP A 206 24.35 10.73 -16.25
N ALA A 207 23.07 10.59 -15.92
CA ALA A 207 22.22 9.44 -16.22
C ALA A 207 20.88 9.87 -16.88
N PRO A 208 20.20 8.96 -17.59
CA PRO A 208 18.84 9.19 -18.07
C PRO A 208 17.88 9.57 -16.95
N GLY A 209 16.89 10.40 -17.27
CA GLY A 209 15.89 10.86 -16.31
C GLY A 209 15.02 9.77 -15.72
N CYS A 210 14.85 8.65 -16.42
CA CYS A 210 14.04 7.52 -16.00
C CYS A 210 14.43 6.25 -16.74
N ASP A 211 14.01 5.10 -16.21
CA ASP A 211 14.14 3.80 -16.89
C ASP A 211 12.95 3.54 -17.84
N VAL A 212 11.79 4.18 -17.59
CA VAL A 212 10.57 4.06 -18.41
C VAL A 212 9.74 5.34 -18.32
N LEU A 213 9.29 5.86 -19.46
CA LEU A 213 8.43 7.03 -19.54
C LEU A 213 6.96 6.61 -19.69
N LEU A 214 6.09 7.01 -18.76
CA LEU A 214 4.65 6.93 -18.90
C LEU A 214 4.08 8.25 -19.42
N ARG A 215 3.41 8.21 -20.56
CA ARG A 215 2.72 9.37 -21.16
C ARG A 215 1.21 9.17 -21.14
N VAL A 216 0.49 10.07 -20.49
CA VAL A 216 -0.98 10.09 -20.46
C VAL A 216 -1.49 11.17 -21.41
N THR A 217 -2.40 10.83 -22.32
CA THR A 217 -3.00 11.78 -23.28
C THR A 217 -4.51 11.93 -23.08
N ALA A 218 -5.00 13.15 -23.33
CA ALA A 218 -6.43 13.47 -23.38
C ALA A 218 -7.03 13.33 -24.80
N SER A 219 -6.22 13.12 -25.84
CA SER A 219 -6.68 13.05 -27.24
C SER A 219 -6.75 11.62 -27.76
N ALA A 220 -7.84 11.30 -28.47
CA ALA A 220 -8.00 10.02 -29.16
C ALA A 220 -7.09 9.86 -30.40
N ALA A 221 -6.60 10.98 -30.98
CA ALA A 221 -5.90 11.04 -32.26
C ALA A 221 -4.36 11.10 -32.15
N ALA A 222 -3.80 11.23 -30.94
CA ALA A 222 -2.38 11.54 -30.74
C ALA A 222 -1.45 10.31 -30.59
N LEU A 223 -1.96 9.09 -30.73
CA LEU A 223 -1.15 7.88 -30.60
C LEU A 223 -0.53 7.54 -31.95
N VAL A 224 0.77 7.82 -32.12
CA VAL A 224 1.55 7.15 -33.16
C VAL A 224 1.78 5.73 -32.62
N PRO A 225 1.25 4.67 -33.27
CA PRO A 225 1.48 3.32 -32.78
C PRO A 225 2.99 3.05 -32.78
N ALA A 226 3.54 2.64 -31.65
CA ALA A 226 4.83 1.98 -31.67
C ALA A 226 4.72 0.74 -32.58
N PRO A 227 5.70 0.46 -33.46
CA PRO A 227 5.64 -0.67 -34.36
C PRO A 227 5.47 -1.97 -33.56
N ALA A 228 4.60 -2.86 -34.06
CA ALA A 228 4.31 -4.13 -33.42
C ALA A 228 5.61 -4.96 -33.27
N ARG A 229 5.90 -5.40 -32.04
CA ARG A 229 7.01 -6.33 -31.79
C ARG A 229 6.68 -7.73 -32.31
N PRO A 230 7.61 -8.41 -33.00
CA PRO A 230 7.47 -9.83 -33.30
C PRO A 230 7.58 -10.69 -32.02
N PRO A 231 7.10 -11.94 -32.04
CA PRO A 231 7.04 -12.79 -30.85
C PRO A 231 8.41 -13.37 -30.48
N GLU A 232 8.67 -13.37 -29.16
CA GLU A 232 9.59 -14.22 -28.38
C GLU A 232 11.01 -14.48 -28.92
N GLU A 233 11.96 -13.70 -28.43
CA GLU A 233 13.33 -14.19 -28.15
C GLU A 233 13.61 -14.11 -26.64
N PRO A 234 14.34 -15.09 -26.06
CA PRO A 234 14.70 -15.07 -24.65
C PRO A 234 15.56 -13.85 -24.34
N ALA A 235 15.35 -13.29 -23.15
CA ALA A 235 15.97 -12.06 -22.65
C ALA A 235 17.49 -12.02 -22.85
N ARG A 236 17.94 -11.50 -24.00
CA ARG A 236 19.30 -10.98 -24.16
C ARG A 236 19.34 -9.66 -23.40
N GLN A 237 20.36 -9.50 -22.56
CA GLN A 237 20.70 -8.23 -21.94
C GLN A 237 20.84 -7.20 -23.07
N ARG A 238 19.86 -6.30 -23.23
CA ARG A 238 19.97 -5.18 -24.16
C ARG A 238 21.02 -4.24 -23.59
N GLU A 239 22.04 -3.93 -24.38
CA GLU A 239 22.85 -2.74 -24.13
C GLU A 239 21.94 -1.49 -24.11
N PRO A 240 22.27 -0.44 -23.35
CA PRO A 240 21.44 0.76 -23.26
C PRO A 240 21.27 1.35 -24.65
N ALA A 241 20.03 1.41 -25.15
CA ALA A 241 19.76 1.92 -26.49
C ALA A 241 20.13 3.40 -26.60
N GLU A 242 20.78 3.77 -27.71
CA GLU A 242 20.99 5.17 -28.14
C GLU A 242 19.67 5.97 -28.25
N ASP A 243 18.51 5.30 -28.26
CA ASP A 243 17.15 5.83 -28.52
C ASP A 243 16.36 6.34 -27.28
N GLY A 244 16.96 6.36 -26.08
CA GLY A 244 16.28 6.84 -24.86
C GLY A 244 15.36 5.81 -24.18
N PRO A 245 14.66 6.18 -23.09
CA PRO A 245 13.89 5.23 -22.28
C PRO A 245 12.63 4.75 -23.01
N PRO A 246 12.20 3.48 -22.81
CA PRO A 246 10.95 2.97 -23.36
C PRO A 246 9.74 3.83 -22.96
N VAL A 247 8.87 4.12 -23.93
CA VAL A 247 7.67 4.94 -23.74
C VAL A 247 6.42 4.08 -23.67
N VAL A 248 5.62 4.28 -22.63
CA VAL A 248 4.33 3.64 -22.39
C VAL A 248 3.24 4.69 -22.50
N GLU A 249 2.35 4.54 -23.48
CA GLU A 249 1.24 5.47 -23.68
C GLU A 249 -0.04 5.00 -23.00
N ARG A 250 -0.77 5.93 -22.37
CA ARG A 250 -2.06 5.70 -21.70
C ARG A 250 -3.03 6.83 -22.03
N ARG A 251 -4.33 6.53 -21.92
CA ARG A 251 -5.41 7.51 -22.08
C ARG A 251 -6.02 7.84 -20.72
N LEU A 252 -6.70 8.98 -20.63
CA LEU A 252 -7.54 9.27 -19.47
C LEU A 252 -8.68 8.23 -19.35
N PRO A 253 -9.05 7.84 -18.11
CA PRO A 253 -10.14 6.89 -17.89
C PRO A 253 -11.44 7.31 -18.57
N GLY A 254 -12.06 6.37 -19.29
CA GLY A 254 -13.29 6.62 -20.06
C GLY A 254 -13.07 6.90 -21.54
N LEU A 255 -11.81 7.03 -21.99
CA LEU A 255 -11.45 7.17 -23.41
C LEU A 255 -10.95 5.85 -24.04
N GLU A 256 -10.96 4.75 -23.27
CA GLU A 256 -10.55 3.43 -23.75
C GLU A 256 -11.66 2.75 -24.56
N THR A 257 -11.31 2.25 -25.74
CA THR A 257 -12.23 1.49 -26.61
C THR A 257 -12.22 -0.02 -26.32
N ARG A 258 -11.16 -0.51 -25.67
CA ARG A 258 -10.98 -1.91 -25.28
C ARG A 258 -10.43 -1.98 -23.84
N PRO A 259 -11.30 -2.00 -22.83
CA PRO A 259 -10.89 -1.99 -21.43
C PRO A 259 -10.09 -3.25 -21.07
N ARG A 260 -8.99 -3.05 -20.33
CA ARG A 260 -8.15 -4.09 -19.74
C ARG A 260 -7.56 -3.62 -18.40
N PRO A 261 -7.18 -4.52 -17.48
CA PRO A 261 -6.68 -4.13 -16.16
C PRO A 261 -5.49 -3.16 -16.20
N GLU A 262 -4.53 -3.38 -17.09
CA GLU A 262 -3.30 -2.60 -17.23
C GLU A 262 -3.49 -1.15 -17.72
N LEU A 263 -4.71 -0.79 -18.15
CA LEU A 263 -5.06 0.56 -18.60
C LEU A 263 -5.54 1.44 -17.44
N LEU A 264 -6.03 0.85 -16.35
CA LEU A 264 -6.46 1.61 -15.17
C LEU A 264 -5.25 2.15 -14.40
N PRO A 265 -5.28 3.43 -13.96
CA PRO A 265 -4.34 3.92 -12.96
C PRO A 265 -4.31 2.98 -11.74
N PRO A 266 -3.13 2.71 -11.18
CA PRO A 266 -3.02 1.85 -10.00
C PRO A 266 -3.76 2.45 -8.80
N VAL A 267 -4.26 1.57 -7.94
CA VAL A 267 -4.73 1.91 -6.61
C VAL A 267 -3.52 2.20 -5.74
N ASP A 268 -3.48 3.34 -5.05
CA ASP A 268 -2.45 3.63 -4.04
C ASP A 268 -2.73 2.82 -2.78
N GLU A 269 -2.21 1.59 -2.71
CA GLU A 269 -2.40 0.70 -1.55
C GLU A 269 -1.79 1.25 -0.26
N ALA A 270 -1.11 2.39 -0.28
CA ALA A 270 -0.66 3.07 0.93
C ALA A 270 -1.76 3.80 1.70
N VAL A 271 -2.83 4.19 1.02
CA VAL A 271 -3.90 5.01 1.57
C VAL A 271 -5.28 4.43 1.26
N VAL A 272 -5.43 3.76 0.12
CA VAL A 272 -6.63 3.00 -0.24
C VAL A 272 -6.38 1.52 0.03
N ASN A 273 -6.64 1.11 1.26
CA ASN A 273 -6.33 -0.24 1.75
C ASN A 273 -7.30 -0.67 2.87
N PRO A 274 -7.19 -1.89 3.43
CA PRO A 274 -8.12 -2.39 4.43
C PRO A 274 -8.06 -1.73 5.81
N ILE A 275 -7.10 -0.83 6.07
CA ILE A 275 -6.92 -0.24 7.40
C ILE A 275 -8.19 0.50 7.85
N GLY A 276 -8.63 0.20 9.07
CA GLY A 276 -9.85 0.76 9.63
C GLY A 276 -11.14 0.07 9.16
N PHE A 277 -11.06 -1.11 8.55
CA PHE A 277 -12.21 -1.97 8.28
C PHE A 277 -13.05 -2.16 9.56
N ARG A 278 -14.38 -2.14 9.42
CA ARG A 278 -15.33 -2.40 10.51
C ARG A 278 -16.03 -3.72 10.24
N PRO A 279 -15.85 -4.75 11.10
CA PRO A 279 -16.56 -6.02 10.99
C PRO A 279 -18.08 -5.84 11.04
N SER A 280 -18.55 -5.00 11.98
CA SER A 280 -19.95 -4.67 12.18
C SER A 280 -20.20 -3.19 11.82
N PRO A 281 -20.63 -2.88 10.59
CA PRO A 281 -20.92 -1.52 10.11
C PRO A 281 -22.26 -1.00 10.68
N SER A 282 -22.44 0.33 10.68
CA SER A 282 -23.60 1.01 11.29
C SER A 282 -24.65 1.55 10.31
N LEU A 283 -24.32 1.60 9.01
CA LEU A 283 -25.18 2.06 7.94
C LEU A 283 -25.57 0.87 7.04
N PRO A 284 -26.76 0.90 6.41
CA PRO A 284 -27.19 -0.14 5.48
C PRO A 284 -26.40 -0.09 4.16
N ALA A 285 -26.82 -0.87 3.17
CA ALA A 285 -26.22 -0.86 1.85
C ALA A 285 -26.31 0.53 1.19
N ALA A 286 -25.25 0.92 0.51
CA ALA A 286 -25.21 2.11 -0.33
C ALA A 286 -25.19 1.72 -1.81
N VAL A 287 -25.50 2.67 -2.71
CA VAL A 287 -25.52 2.45 -4.16
C VAL A 287 -24.59 3.47 -4.82
N LEU A 288 -23.79 3.01 -5.78
CA LEU A 288 -23.07 3.90 -6.68
C LEU A 288 -24.05 4.44 -7.73
N VAL A 289 -24.22 5.75 -7.78
CA VAL A 289 -25.15 6.41 -8.71
C VAL A 289 -24.44 7.49 -9.52
N ALA A 290 -24.96 7.73 -10.73
CA ALA A 290 -24.54 8.88 -11.52
C ALA A 290 -24.96 10.17 -10.81
N GLY A 291 -24.04 11.13 -10.67
CA GLY A 291 -24.41 12.49 -10.28
C GLY A 291 -25.04 13.25 -11.46
N ASP A 292 -25.47 14.49 -11.21
CA ASP A 292 -25.89 15.42 -12.26
C ASP A 292 -24.79 15.54 -13.33
N ALA A 293 -25.17 15.84 -14.58
CA ALA A 293 -24.35 15.68 -15.79
C ALA A 293 -22.90 16.24 -15.74
N ASP A 294 -22.59 17.16 -14.83
CA ASP A 294 -21.27 17.77 -14.64
C ASP A 294 -20.56 17.45 -13.29
N ARG A 295 -21.19 16.69 -12.37
CA ARG A 295 -20.74 16.57 -10.96
C ARG A 295 -20.12 15.22 -10.56
N GLY A 296 -19.80 14.35 -11.52
CA GLY A 296 -19.13 13.07 -11.27
C GLY A 296 -20.07 11.96 -10.77
N LEU A 297 -19.55 11.04 -9.96
CA LEU A 297 -20.29 9.92 -9.39
C LEU A 297 -20.48 10.12 -7.89
N LEU A 298 -21.50 9.49 -7.29
CA LEU A 298 -21.70 9.55 -5.84
C LEU A 298 -22.12 8.20 -5.28
N ILE A 299 -21.78 7.96 -4.01
CA ILE A 299 -22.22 6.77 -3.27
C ILE A 299 -23.24 7.24 -2.23
N ALA A 300 -24.46 6.76 -2.34
CA ALA A 300 -25.59 7.19 -1.52
C ALA A 300 -26.23 6.04 -0.75
N CYS A 301 -26.67 6.34 0.47
CA CYS A 301 -27.42 5.47 1.34
C CYS A 301 -28.83 6.06 1.48
N GLY A 302 -29.79 5.56 0.71
CA GLY A 302 -31.08 6.25 0.52
C GLY A 302 -30.87 7.65 -0.06
N GLU A 303 -31.49 8.67 0.54
CA GLU A 303 -31.34 10.07 0.12
C GLU A 303 -30.01 10.72 0.57
N ARG A 304 -29.28 10.06 1.49
CA ARG A 304 -28.04 10.60 2.05
C ARG A 304 -26.86 10.28 1.14
N THR A 305 -26.22 11.31 0.58
CA THR A 305 -24.90 11.16 -0.05
C THR A 305 -23.83 10.87 1.02
N VAL A 306 -23.15 9.73 0.89
CA VAL A 306 -22.03 9.33 1.76
C VAL A 306 -20.72 9.90 1.21
N VAL A 307 -20.51 9.77 -0.10
CA VAL A 307 -19.29 10.21 -0.79
C VAL A 307 -19.63 10.86 -2.13
N ARG A 308 -18.91 11.93 -2.48
CA ARG A 308 -18.89 12.53 -3.82
C ARG A 308 -17.54 12.25 -4.48
N LEU A 309 -17.56 11.71 -5.69
CA LEU A 309 -16.40 11.27 -6.43
C LEU A 309 -16.16 12.17 -7.65
N PRO A 310 -14.90 12.47 -7.99
CA PRO A 310 -14.58 13.18 -9.22
C PRO A 310 -14.98 12.37 -10.46
N ALA A 311 -15.11 13.05 -11.61
CA ALA A 311 -15.54 12.44 -12.87
C ALA A 311 -14.64 11.28 -13.35
N ASP A 312 -13.38 11.27 -12.92
CA ASP A 312 -12.40 10.23 -13.26
C ASP A 312 -12.42 9.02 -12.31
N GLY A 313 -13.31 9.00 -11.32
CA GLY A 313 -13.54 7.87 -10.42
C GLY A 313 -12.47 7.66 -9.34
N GLU A 314 -11.67 8.67 -9.04
CA GLU A 314 -10.67 8.57 -7.99
C GLU A 314 -11.27 8.43 -6.58
N ILE A 315 -10.71 7.51 -5.81
CA ILE A 315 -11.04 7.25 -4.41
C ILE A 315 -9.84 7.64 -3.54
N THR A 316 -10.10 8.38 -2.47
CA THR A 316 -9.10 8.71 -1.45
C THR A 316 -9.34 7.93 -0.15
N ASP A 317 -8.38 7.97 0.77
CA ASP A 317 -8.51 7.40 2.11
C ASP A 317 -9.65 8.03 2.92
N VAL A 318 -9.93 9.32 2.72
CA VAL A 318 -11.07 10.01 3.36
C VAL A 318 -12.41 9.47 2.84
N ASP A 319 -12.48 9.15 1.55
CA ASP A 319 -13.68 8.54 0.95
C ASP A 319 -13.89 7.12 1.50
N VAL A 320 -12.82 6.32 1.58
CA VAL A 320 -12.82 5.00 2.22
C VAL A 320 -13.27 5.11 3.69
N ALA A 321 -12.79 6.10 4.44
CA ALA A 321 -13.17 6.33 5.83
C ALA A 321 -14.66 6.53 6.03
N ARG A 322 -15.32 7.26 5.13
CA ARG A 322 -16.79 7.45 5.16
C ARG A 322 -17.55 6.17 4.83
N LEU A 323 -16.96 5.29 4.01
CA LEU A 323 -17.57 4.02 3.60
C LEU A 323 -17.35 2.87 4.60
N ARG A 324 -16.50 3.04 5.63
CA ARG A 324 -16.29 2.01 6.66
C ARG A 324 -17.55 1.63 7.41
N ASP A 325 -18.46 2.59 7.55
CA ASP A 325 -19.74 2.37 8.22
C ASP A 325 -20.81 1.79 7.31
N VAL A 326 -20.57 1.63 6.01
CA VAL A 326 -21.54 1.09 5.06
C VAL A 326 -21.50 -0.44 5.04
N ARG A 327 -22.67 -1.08 5.00
CA ARG A 327 -22.80 -2.55 4.91
C ARG A 327 -22.11 -3.09 3.67
N CYS A 328 -22.50 -2.60 2.51
CA CYS A 328 -21.91 -2.92 1.23
C CYS A 328 -22.23 -1.80 0.22
N VAL A 329 -21.51 -1.75 -0.90
CA VAL A 329 -21.85 -0.87 -2.02
C VAL A 329 -22.37 -1.71 -3.19
N ALA A 330 -23.60 -1.46 -3.60
CA ALA A 330 -24.18 -2.00 -4.82
C ALA A 330 -23.75 -1.16 -6.02
N VAL A 331 -23.19 -1.82 -7.04
CA VAL A 331 -22.62 -1.19 -8.23
C VAL A 331 -23.46 -1.54 -9.45
N PRO A 332 -24.35 -0.64 -9.92
CA PRO A 332 -25.13 -0.87 -11.13
C PRO A 332 -24.25 -0.80 -12.38
N ALA A 333 -24.81 -1.22 -13.52
CA ALA A 333 -24.24 -0.94 -14.82
C ALA A 333 -24.34 0.58 -15.07
N LEU A 334 -23.25 1.18 -15.52
CA LEU A 334 -23.18 2.63 -15.77
C LEU A 334 -22.78 2.85 -17.24
N PRO A 335 -23.77 2.86 -18.16
CA PRO A 335 -23.51 3.05 -19.59
C PRO A 335 -22.65 4.29 -19.86
N GLY A 336 -21.62 4.15 -20.69
CA GLY A 336 -20.67 5.23 -21.01
C GLY A 336 -19.70 5.60 -19.87
N ARG A 337 -19.76 4.93 -18.72
CA ARG A 337 -18.88 5.16 -17.56
C ARG A 337 -18.27 3.87 -17.00
N ALA A 338 -18.33 2.76 -17.74
CA ALA A 338 -17.88 1.44 -17.28
C ALA A 338 -16.41 1.40 -16.82
N VAL A 339 -15.50 2.11 -17.50
CA VAL A 339 -14.08 2.16 -17.09
C VAL A 339 -13.88 2.96 -15.81
N VAL A 340 -14.60 4.09 -15.68
CA VAL A 340 -14.60 4.89 -14.44
C VAL A 340 -15.16 4.07 -13.28
N ALA A 341 -16.25 3.33 -13.51
CA ALA A 341 -16.81 2.40 -12.54
C ALA A 341 -15.81 1.30 -12.17
N ALA A 342 -15.04 0.77 -13.12
CA ALA A 342 -14.01 -0.23 -12.85
C ALA A 342 -12.90 0.33 -11.95
N ARG A 343 -12.47 1.58 -12.16
CA ARG A 343 -11.50 2.25 -11.29
C ARG A 343 -12.02 2.38 -9.86
N ILE A 344 -13.27 2.81 -9.69
CA ILE A 344 -13.92 2.91 -8.38
C ILE A 344 -13.98 1.53 -7.72
N VAL A 345 -14.45 0.52 -8.44
CA VAL A 345 -14.58 -0.85 -7.91
C VAL A 345 -13.22 -1.44 -7.54
N ALA A 346 -12.18 -1.25 -8.35
CA ALA A 346 -10.83 -1.70 -8.00
C ALA A 346 -10.32 -1.05 -6.70
N ALA A 347 -10.53 0.26 -6.54
CA ALA A 347 -10.13 0.99 -5.34
C ALA A 347 -10.93 0.58 -4.10
N LEU A 348 -12.26 0.47 -4.20
CA LEU A 348 -13.12 0.03 -3.09
C LEU A 348 -12.82 -1.42 -2.69
N ALA A 349 -12.56 -2.30 -3.66
CA ALA A 349 -12.17 -3.68 -3.41
C ALA A 349 -10.82 -3.75 -2.69
N ALA A 350 -9.80 -3.01 -3.15
CA ALA A 350 -8.50 -2.92 -2.48
C ALA A 350 -8.63 -2.36 -1.05
N ALA A 351 -9.54 -1.40 -0.85
CA ALA A 351 -9.89 -0.88 0.46
C ALA A 351 -10.62 -1.89 1.35
N GLY A 352 -11.03 -3.05 0.84
CA GLY A 352 -11.81 -4.04 1.60
C GLY A 352 -13.26 -3.63 1.84
N VAL A 353 -13.82 -2.71 1.03
CA VAL A 353 -15.24 -2.36 1.06
C VAL A 353 -16.03 -3.48 0.39
N PRO A 354 -16.97 -4.16 1.08
CA PRO A 354 -17.79 -5.21 0.48
C PRO A 354 -18.69 -4.61 -0.61
N MET A 355 -18.82 -5.32 -1.72
CA MET A 355 -19.57 -4.84 -2.88
C MET A 355 -20.25 -5.97 -3.62
N THR A 356 -21.37 -5.63 -4.24
CA THR A 356 -22.01 -6.43 -5.27
C THR A 356 -22.11 -5.60 -6.54
N ALA A 357 -22.15 -6.26 -7.69
CA ALA A 357 -22.14 -5.56 -8.95
C ALA A 357 -23.03 -6.24 -9.97
N THR A 358 -23.93 -5.49 -10.61
CA THR A 358 -24.66 -6.02 -11.78
C THR A 358 -23.67 -6.24 -12.91
N PRO A 359 -23.78 -7.31 -13.72
CA PRO A 359 -22.85 -7.59 -14.81
C PRO A 359 -22.71 -6.42 -15.79
N ASP A 360 -21.47 -6.09 -16.14
CA ASP A 360 -21.12 -5.08 -17.15
C ASP A 360 -19.83 -5.53 -17.84
N ALA A 361 -19.91 -5.89 -19.13
CA ALA A 361 -18.81 -6.51 -19.84
C ALA A 361 -17.56 -5.61 -19.93
N ALA A 362 -17.74 -4.30 -20.12
CA ALA A 362 -16.65 -3.36 -20.24
C ALA A 362 -15.96 -3.13 -18.89
N ARG A 363 -16.75 -2.99 -17.82
CA ARG A 363 -16.23 -2.89 -16.46
C ARG A 363 -15.51 -4.18 -16.06
N ASP A 364 -16.14 -5.33 -16.27
CA ASP A 364 -15.60 -6.63 -15.85
C ASP A 364 -14.31 -6.96 -16.61
N ALA A 365 -14.20 -6.58 -17.88
CA ALA A 365 -12.95 -6.65 -18.64
C ALA A 365 -11.84 -5.76 -18.05
N ALA A 366 -12.16 -4.52 -17.63
CA ALA A 366 -11.20 -3.64 -16.96
C ALA A 366 -10.80 -4.15 -15.56
N LEU A 367 -11.68 -4.84 -14.84
CA LEU A 367 -11.37 -5.39 -13.51
C LEU A 367 -10.51 -6.66 -13.59
N GLY A 368 -10.62 -7.40 -14.69
CA GLY A 368 -9.99 -8.70 -14.88
C GLY A 368 -10.84 -9.84 -14.28
N PRO A 369 -10.58 -11.09 -14.72
CA PRO A 369 -11.48 -12.22 -14.49
C PRO A 369 -11.67 -12.56 -13.02
N GLY A 370 -10.60 -12.51 -12.21
CA GLY A 370 -10.66 -12.86 -10.79
C GLY A 370 -11.54 -11.90 -9.97
N LEU A 371 -11.35 -10.59 -10.13
CA LEU A 371 -12.14 -9.59 -9.40
C LEU A 371 -13.59 -9.57 -9.89
N ALA A 372 -13.81 -9.68 -11.20
CA ALA A 372 -15.16 -9.76 -11.78
C ALA A 372 -15.92 -11.01 -11.31
N ALA A 373 -15.25 -12.17 -11.23
CA ALA A 373 -15.86 -13.39 -10.69
C ALA A 373 -16.20 -13.26 -9.21
N ALA A 374 -15.31 -12.70 -8.40
CA ALA A 374 -15.55 -12.50 -6.97
C ALA A 374 -16.74 -11.54 -6.70
N LEU A 375 -16.93 -10.50 -7.52
CA LEU A 375 -18.07 -9.58 -7.40
C LEU A 375 -19.42 -10.23 -7.73
N ARG A 376 -19.43 -11.26 -8.58
CA ARG A 376 -20.64 -11.99 -8.97
C ARG A 376 -21.00 -13.13 -8.02
N ALA A 377 -20.09 -13.48 -7.11
CA ALA A 377 -20.24 -14.64 -6.23
C ALA A 377 -21.18 -14.40 -5.03
N SER A 378 -21.69 -13.17 -4.83
CA SER A 378 -22.54 -12.83 -3.69
C SER A 378 -23.64 -11.84 -4.08
N SER A 379 -24.80 -11.99 -3.46
CA SER A 379 -25.92 -11.04 -3.53
C SER A 379 -25.88 -10.06 -2.35
N VAL A 380 -26.69 -9.00 -2.38
CA VAL A 380 -26.76 -8.02 -1.28
C VAL A 380 -27.22 -8.67 0.02
N GLY A 381 -28.18 -9.60 -0.04
CA GLY A 381 -28.72 -10.29 1.14
C GLY A 381 -27.72 -11.22 1.83
N ASP A 382 -26.78 -11.79 1.08
CA ASP A 382 -25.71 -12.61 1.66
C ASP A 382 -24.78 -11.79 2.58
N LEU A 383 -24.78 -10.47 2.43
CA LEU A 383 -23.92 -9.56 3.17
C LEU A 383 -24.54 -9.06 4.47
N ASP A 384 -25.75 -9.50 4.83
CA ASP A 384 -26.37 -9.23 6.15
C ASP A 384 -25.71 -10.01 7.30
N ASP A 385 -24.94 -11.06 6.97
CA ASP A 385 -24.09 -11.77 7.92
C ASP A 385 -22.67 -11.19 7.95
N ASP A 386 -22.15 -10.88 9.15
CA ASP A 386 -20.83 -10.24 9.33
C ASP A 386 -19.68 -11.16 8.92
N LEU A 387 -19.82 -12.49 9.06
CA LEU A 387 -18.80 -13.45 8.64
C LEU A 387 -18.70 -13.49 7.12
N ARG A 388 -19.83 -13.69 6.41
CA ARG A 388 -19.89 -13.73 4.94
C ARG A 388 -19.45 -12.42 4.30
N ARG A 389 -19.86 -11.29 4.89
CA ARG A 389 -19.43 -9.95 4.46
C ARG A 389 -17.92 -9.79 4.49
N GLU A 390 -17.26 -10.26 5.54
CA GLU A 390 -15.81 -10.15 5.68
C GLU A 390 -15.07 -11.14 4.78
N GLU A 391 -15.59 -12.36 4.60
CA GLU A 391 -15.06 -13.31 3.61
C GLU A 391 -15.06 -12.70 2.20
N LEU A 392 -16.16 -12.06 1.79
CA LEU A 392 -16.23 -11.36 0.51
C LEU A 392 -15.22 -10.22 0.44
N SER A 393 -15.13 -9.39 1.49
CA SER A 393 -14.13 -8.31 1.58
C SER A 393 -12.72 -8.84 1.32
N ILE A 394 -12.35 -9.97 1.93
CA ILE A 394 -11.05 -10.62 1.76
C ILE A 394 -10.84 -11.10 0.32
N ARG A 395 -11.84 -11.77 -0.28
CA ARG A 395 -11.75 -12.24 -1.68
C ARG A 395 -11.57 -11.08 -2.65
N LEU A 396 -12.36 -10.02 -2.50
CA LEU A 396 -12.29 -8.82 -3.34
C LEU A 396 -10.93 -8.12 -3.20
N ARG A 397 -10.46 -7.86 -1.97
CA ARG A 397 -9.21 -7.15 -1.73
C ARG A 397 -7.98 -7.93 -2.19
N ARG A 398 -7.98 -9.27 -2.08
CA ARG A 398 -6.91 -10.11 -2.65
C ARG A 398 -6.80 -9.89 -4.15
N CYS A 399 -7.91 -9.96 -4.87
CA CYS A 399 -7.92 -9.76 -6.33
C CYS A 399 -7.48 -8.34 -6.70
N ALA A 400 -8.00 -7.33 -5.99
CA ALA A 400 -7.71 -5.93 -6.27
C ALA A 400 -6.24 -5.58 -5.99
N LEU A 401 -5.70 -5.90 -4.82
CA LEU A 401 -4.33 -5.56 -4.46
C LEU A 401 -3.30 -6.29 -5.32
N ARG A 402 -3.57 -7.54 -5.72
CA ARG A 402 -2.65 -8.34 -6.57
C ARG A 402 -2.59 -7.85 -8.02
N ASN A 403 -3.66 -7.24 -8.54
CA ASN A 403 -3.76 -6.88 -9.97
C ASN A 403 -3.80 -5.37 -10.23
N HIS A 404 -4.18 -4.57 -9.25
CA HIS A 404 -4.44 -3.15 -9.41
C HIS A 404 -3.60 -2.25 -8.49
N GLY A 405 -2.83 -2.79 -7.55
CA GLY A 405 -1.88 -2.00 -6.75
C GLY A 405 -0.70 -1.45 -7.57
N VAL A 406 -0.03 -0.43 -7.02
CA VAL A 406 1.16 0.21 -7.60
C VAL A 406 2.26 -0.82 -7.85
N LEU A 407 2.48 -1.78 -6.94
CA LEU A 407 3.47 -2.84 -7.15
C LEU A 407 3.23 -3.62 -8.44
N ALA A 408 2.03 -4.16 -8.54
CA ALA A 408 1.61 -5.05 -9.62
C ALA A 408 1.65 -4.33 -10.96
N ARG A 409 1.13 -3.09 -10.99
CA ARG A 409 1.07 -2.30 -12.21
C ARG A 409 2.45 -2.02 -12.78
N TRP A 410 3.38 -1.54 -11.96
CA TRP A 410 4.72 -1.19 -12.44
C TRP A 410 5.61 -2.39 -12.73
N ARG A 411 5.40 -3.53 -12.07
CA ARG A 411 6.06 -4.78 -12.47
C ARG A 411 5.59 -5.24 -13.86
N GLY A 412 4.29 -5.12 -14.14
CA GLY A 412 3.73 -5.40 -15.47
C GLY A 412 4.32 -4.47 -16.53
N LEU A 413 4.29 -3.15 -16.27
CA LEU A 413 4.87 -2.14 -17.16
C LEU A 413 6.36 -2.38 -17.43
N ALA A 414 7.14 -2.72 -16.40
CA ALA A 414 8.55 -3.06 -16.56
C ALA A 414 8.73 -4.30 -17.45
N GLY A 415 7.95 -5.35 -17.22
CA GLY A 415 7.96 -6.57 -18.05
C GLY A 415 7.60 -6.29 -19.51
N ASP A 416 6.53 -5.54 -19.76
CA ASP A 416 6.07 -5.17 -21.10
C ASP A 416 7.12 -4.31 -21.83
N ALA A 417 7.81 -3.43 -21.10
CA ALA A 417 8.90 -2.60 -21.61
C ALA A 417 10.20 -3.40 -21.88
N GLY A 418 10.32 -4.64 -21.37
CA GLY A 418 11.53 -5.46 -21.44
C GLY A 418 12.60 -5.08 -20.41
N LEU A 419 12.22 -4.39 -19.33
CA LEU A 419 13.09 -4.07 -18.21
C LEU A 419 13.20 -5.26 -17.23
N PRO A 420 14.35 -5.43 -16.55
CA PRO A 420 14.49 -6.44 -15.51
C PRO A 420 13.44 -6.26 -14.41
N VAL A 421 12.64 -7.30 -14.18
CA VAL A 421 11.65 -7.32 -13.10
C VAL A 421 12.24 -8.07 -11.90
N PRO A 422 12.48 -7.42 -10.76
CA PRO A 422 13.05 -8.07 -9.57
C PRO A 422 12.20 -9.28 -9.14
N PRO A 423 12.77 -10.35 -8.56
CA PRO A 423 11.98 -11.47 -8.07
C PRO A 423 11.01 -11.01 -6.97
N ARG A 424 9.94 -11.79 -6.76
CA ARG A 424 9.07 -11.56 -5.61
C ARG A 424 9.84 -11.89 -4.30
N PRO A 425 9.52 -11.22 -3.18
CA PRO A 425 10.15 -11.54 -1.90
C PRO A 425 9.94 -13.01 -1.54
N ALA A 426 11.03 -13.71 -1.25
CA ALA A 426 10.98 -15.08 -0.75
C ALA A 426 10.74 -15.09 0.77
N VAL A 427 9.95 -16.06 1.24
CA VAL A 427 9.57 -16.25 2.64
C VAL A 427 10.21 -17.53 3.19
N SER A 428 10.99 -17.41 4.26
CA SER A 428 11.45 -18.59 5.02
C SER A 428 10.50 -18.84 6.18
N ILE A 429 9.86 -20.00 6.15
CA ILE A 429 8.90 -20.43 7.18
C ILE A 429 9.68 -21.13 8.30
N LEU A 430 9.61 -20.59 9.51
CA LEU A 430 10.24 -21.11 10.70
C LEU A 430 9.21 -21.94 11.47
N LEU A 431 9.31 -23.27 11.37
CA LEU A 431 8.48 -24.24 12.07
C LEU A 431 9.33 -24.96 13.14
N ALA A 432 9.23 -24.53 14.38
CA ALA A 432 9.96 -25.14 15.49
C ALA A 432 9.06 -26.14 16.23
N THR A 433 9.55 -27.34 16.53
CA THR A 433 8.75 -28.38 17.17
C THR A 433 9.55 -29.25 18.15
N ARG A 434 8.84 -29.78 19.14
CA ARG A 434 9.27 -30.89 20.03
C ARG A 434 8.46 -32.18 19.76
N ARG A 435 7.60 -32.16 18.74
CA ARG A 435 6.53 -33.11 18.46
C ARG A 435 6.68 -33.61 17.02
N PRO A 436 7.55 -34.59 16.77
CA PRO A 436 7.85 -35.05 15.41
C PRO A 436 6.61 -35.53 14.65
N ASP A 437 5.61 -36.04 15.36
CA ASP A 437 4.31 -36.49 14.84
C ASP A 437 3.48 -35.34 14.21
N MET A 438 3.66 -34.10 14.66
CA MET A 438 2.93 -32.94 14.14
C MET A 438 3.49 -32.42 12.80
N ILE A 439 4.74 -32.76 12.48
CA ILE A 439 5.46 -32.23 11.30
C ILE A 439 4.72 -32.54 10.02
N ALA A 440 4.30 -33.79 9.81
CA ALA A 440 3.65 -34.20 8.57
C ALA A 440 2.35 -33.42 8.31
N SER A 441 1.58 -33.11 9.36
CA SER A 441 0.37 -32.30 9.25
C SER A 441 0.70 -30.83 8.94
N ALA A 442 1.68 -30.26 9.64
CA ALA A 442 2.13 -28.90 9.39
C ALA A 442 2.63 -28.72 7.95
N VAL A 443 3.51 -29.62 7.47
CA VAL A 443 4.03 -29.60 6.09
C VAL A 443 2.90 -29.60 5.06
N ARG A 444 1.91 -30.49 5.17
CA ARG A 444 0.76 -30.52 4.25
C ARG A 444 -0.02 -29.20 4.21
N GLN A 445 -0.13 -28.48 5.32
CA GLN A 445 -0.79 -27.18 5.34
C GLN A 445 0.06 -26.08 4.68
N LEU A 446 1.38 -26.14 4.87
CA LEU A 446 2.33 -25.17 4.32
C LEU A 446 2.54 -25.36 2.80
N GLU A 447 2.44 -26.60 2.30
CA GLU A 447 2.48 -26.89 0.85
C GLU A 447 1.25 -26.36 0.10
N ARG A 448 0.13 -26.14 0.80
CA ARG A 448 -1.07 -25.52 0.23
C ARG A 448 -0.95 -24.00 0.11
N GLN A 449 0.14 -23.37 0.58
CA GLN A 449 0.31 -21.93 0.45
C GLN A 449 0.45 -21.52 -1.01
N ARG A 450 -0.39 -20.58 -1.46
CA ARG A 450 -0.43 -20.14 -2.87
C ARG A 450 0.06 -18.71 -3.02
N GLY A 451 0.58 -18.38 -4.20
CA GLY A 451 0.95 -17.01 -4.56
C GLY A 451 2.21 -16.49 -3.86
N VAL A 452 2.99 -17.37 -3.23
CA VAL A 452 4.22 -17.04 -2.50
C VAL A 452 5.37 -17.95 -2.95
N THR A 453 6.59 -17.42 -2.89
CA THR A 453 7.81 -18.23 -3.00
C THR A 453 8.30 -18.49 -1.59
N ALA A 454 8.33 -19.76 -1.18
CA ALA A 454 8.64 -20.12 0.20
C ALA A 454 9.60 -21.30 0.30
N GLU A 455 10.37 -21.32 1.39
CA GLU A 455 11.14 -22.46 1.89
C GLU A 455 10.71 -22.75 3.33
N LEU A 456 10.95 -23.98 3.79
CA LEU A 456 10.61 -24.42 5.14
C LEU A 456 11.88 -24.74 5.94
N ILE A 457 12.03 -24.07 7.07
CA ILE A 457 13.07 -24.37 8.06
C ILE A 457 12.41 -25.09 9.24
N VAL A 458 12.70 -26.38 9.40
CA VAL A 458 12.17 -27.21 10.48
C VAL A 458 13.17 -27.26 11.62
N GLY A 459 12.83 -26.64 12.75
CA GLY A 459 13.63 -26.67 13.97
C GLY A 459 13.22 -27.82 14.88
N LEU A 460 14.07 -28.84 15.01
CA LEU A 460 13.82 -29.99 15.87
C LEU A 460 14.45 -29.76 17.25
N HIS A 461 13.63 -29.39 18.22
CA HIS A 461 14.08 -28.99 19.55
C HIS A 461 14.09 -30.19 20.51
N GLY A 462 15.27 -30.79 20.69
CA GLY A 462 15.44 -31.99 21.51
C GLY A 462 14.98 -33.27 20.82
N VAL A 463 14.79 -33.22 19.49
CA VAL A 463 14.34 -34.33 18.66
C VAL A 463 15.39 -34.55 17.56
N PRO A 464 15.84 -35.79 17.30
CA PRO A 464 16.80 -36.07 16.23
C PRO A 464 16.12 -36.07 14.86
N ALA A 465 16.85 -35.70 13.82
CA ALA A 465 16.40 -35.55 12.44
C ALA A 465 15.83 -36.82 11.82
N ARG A 466 16.30 -38.00 12.26
CA ARG A 466 15.75 -39.30 11.84
C ARG A 466 14.27 -39.47 12.19
N GLU A 467 13.75 -38.72 13.17
CA GLU A 467 12.34 -38.74 13.58
C GLU A 467 11.50 -37.72 12.81
N ALA A 468 12.12 -36.83 12.02
CA ALA A 468 11.41 -35.86 11.20
C ALA A 468 10.94 -36.50 9.90
N ALA A 469 9.63 -36.77 9.80
CA ALA A 469 8.99 -37.25 8.57
C ALA A 469 8.83 -36.11 7.54
N VAL A 470 9.95 -35.58 7.00
CA VAL A 470 9.99 -34.45 6.05
C VAL A 470 10.34 -34.84 4.61
N GLY A 471 10.75 -36.08 4.35
CA GLY A 471 11.37 -36.51 3.08
C GLY A 471 10.47 -36.45 1.83
N SER A 472 9.16 -36.23 1.98
CA SER A 472 8.20 -36.15 0.87
C SER A 472 7.69 -34.73 0.61
N ALA A 473 8.34 -33.70 1.16
CA ALA A 473 7.88 -32.33 1.04
C ALA A 473 8.09 -31.74 -0.37
N LEU A 474 7.10 -31.00 -0.86
CA LEU A 474 7.13 -30.25 -2.13
C LEU A 474 7.90 -28.92 -2.00
N LEU A 475 8.00 -28.39 -0.78
CA LEU A 475 8.77 -27.19 -0.49
C LEU A 475 10.25 -27.53 -0.30
N PRO A 476 11.21 -26.63 -0.62
CA PRO A 476 12.58 -26.75 -0.16
C PRO A 476 12.60 -26.80 1.38
N VAL A 477 13.14 -27.88 1.96
CA VAL A 477 13.19 -28.07 3.43
C VAL A 477 14.63 -28.07 3.92
N THR A 478 14.90 -27.27 4.95
CA THR A 478 16.13 -27.33 5.75
C THR A 478 15.78 -27.76 7.17
N VAL A 479 16.45 -28.80 7.67
CA VAL A 479 16.27 -29.29 9.04
C VAL A 479 17.38 -28.75 9.93
N VAL A 480 17.01 -28.20 11.08
CA VAL A 480 17.93 -27.68 12.10
C VAL A 480 17.67 -28.39 13.42
N GLU A 481 18.59 -29.26 13.83
CA GLU A 481 18.55 -29.88 15.16
C GLU A 481 19.03 -28.91 16.24
N ALA A 482 18.32 -28.86 17.37
CA ALA A 482 18.72 -28.12 18.55
C ALA A 482 18.67 -29.00 19.80
N PRO A 483 19.63 -28.91 20.73
CA PRO A 483 19.58 -29.64 22.00
C PRO A 483 18.34 -29.28 22.83
N ALA A 484 17.82 -30.24 23.61
CA ALA A 484 16.63 -30.05 24.45
C ALA A 484 16.77 -28.91 25.49
N GLY A 485 17.99 -28.64 25.95
CA GLY A 485 18.30 -27.57 26.91
C GLY A 485 18.46 -26.17 26.30
N MET A 486 18.43 -26.04 24.97
CA MET A 486 18.60 -24.75 24.30
C MET A 486 17.35 -23.86 24.54
N PRO A 487 17.51 -22.58 24.92
CA PRO A 487 16.36 -21.68 25.03
C PRO A 487 15.60 -21.57 23.71
N PHE A 488 14.27 -21.53 23.76
CA PHE A 488 13.43 -21.55 22.56
C PHE A 488 13.77 -20.41 21.57
N GLY A 489 14.02 -19.19 22.06
CA GLY A 489 14.43 -18.08 21.20
C GLY A 489 15.77 -18.31 20.52
N ALA A 490 16.71 -19.02 21.16
CA ALA A 490 17.98 -19.39 20.53
C ALA A 490 17.79 -20.43 19.41
N VAL A 491 16.82 -21.35 19.57
CA VAL A 491 16.43 -22.29 18.50
C VAL A 491 15.90 -21.52 17.29
N LEU A 492 14.96 -20.59 17.51
CA LEU A 492 14.40 -19.75 16.44
C LEU A 492 15.47 -18.91 15.74
N ASN A 493 16.44 -18.34 16.48
CA ASN A 493 17.56 -17.61 15.88
C ASN A 493 18.45 -18.52 15.03
N ARG A 494 18.73 -19.75 15.47
CA ARG A 494 19.50 -20.72 14.68
C ARG A 494 18.79 -21.07 13.37
N MET A 495 17.45 -21.19 13.41
CA MET A 495 16.65 -21.39 12.21
C MET A 495 16.67 -20.16 11.29
N ALA A 496 16.52 -18.96 11.84
CA ALA A 496 16.58 -17.71 11.08
C ALA A 496 17.96 -17.48 10.42
N ALA A 497 19.04 -17.97 11.03
CA ALA A 497 20.38 -17.95 10.45
C ALA A 497 20.54 -18.94 9.27
N ALA A 498 19.79 -20.04 9.27
CA ALA A 498 19.78 -21.01 8.17
C ALA A 498 18.85 -20.62 7.00
N ALA A 499 17.90 -19.71 7.25
CA ALA A 499 16.96 -19.21 6.26
C ALA A 499 17.67 -18.35 5.18
N SER A 500 17.22 -18.44 3.93
CA SER A 500 17.71 -17.64 2.79
C SER A 500 16.77 -16.51 2.35
N GLY A 501 15.50 -16.57 2.75
CA GLY A 501 14.46 -15.61 2.38
C GLY A 501 14.68 -14.21 2.96
N SER A 502 14.18 -13.21 2.22
CA SER A 502 14.15 -11.79 2.63
C SER A 502 13.13 -11.49 3.74
N LEU A 503 12.22 -12.44 3.97
CA LEU A 503 11.16 -12.38 4.97
C LEU A 503 11.19 -13.67 5.80
N LEU A 504 10.94 -13.53 7.10
CA LEU A 504 10.86 -14.64 8.05
C LEU A 504 9.42 -14.75 8.53
N ALA A 505 8.80 -15.90 8.34
CA ALA A 505 7.46 -16.21 8.84
C ALA A 505 7.57 -17.24 9.97
N LYS A 506 7.02 -16.97 11.15
CA LYS A 506 6.92 -17.97 12.23
C LYS A 506 5.55 -18.63 12.17
N VAL A 507 5.54 -19.96 12.22
CA VAL A 507 4.33 -20.78 12.33
C VAL A 507 4.49 -21.76 13.49
N ASP A 508 3.36 -22.11 14.12
CA ASP A 508 3.30 -23.12 15.17
C ASP A 508 2.82 -24.45 14.57
N ASP A 509 3.34 -25.57 15.06
CA ASP A 509 3.10 -26.92 14.52
C ASP A 509 1.72 -27.50 14.86
N ASP A 510 1.00 -26.90 15.80
CA ASP A 510 -0.31 -27.36 16.27
C ASP A 510 -1.51 -26.49 15.89
N ASP A 511 -1.30 -25.44 15.11
CA ASP A 511 -2.36 -24.58 14.58
C ASP A 511 -2.80 -24.95 13.16
N TRP A 512 -3.90 -24.34 12.70
CA TRP A 512 -4.38 -24.49 11.32
C TRP A 512 -4.19 -23.23 10.50
N TYR A 513 -3.71 -23.44 9.27
CA TYR A 513 -3.41 -22.38 8.31
C TYR A 513 -4.17 -22.60 6.99
N GLY A 514 -4.89 -21.57 6.55
CA GLY A 514 -5.55 -21.54 5.25
C GLY A 514 -4.55 -21.31 4.11
N PRO A 515 -4.91 -21.65 2.85
CA PRO A 515 -4.01 -21.65 1.70
C PRO A 515 -3.49 -20.27 1.26
N ASP A 516 -4.09 -19.18 1.74
CA ASP A 516 -3.65 -17.81 1.46
C ASP A 516 -2.98 -17.14 2.67
N HIS A 517 -2.68 -17.88 3.75
CA HIS A 517 -2.12 -17.32 4.99
C HIS A 517 -0.89 -16.42 4.74
N LEU A 518 0.14 -16.95 4.09
CA LEU A 518 1.36 -16.18 3.81
C LEU A 518 1.11 -15.05 2.80
N ALA A 519 0.26 -15.28 1.80
CA ALA A 519 -0.05 -14.28 0.79
C ALA A 519 -0.79 -13.07 1.38
N ASP A 520 -1.67 -13.29 2.36
CA ASP A 520 -2.35 -12.21 3.07
C ASP A 520 -1.41 -11.45 3.99
N LEU A 521 -0.45 -12.11 4.65
CA LEU A 521 0.60 -11.41 5.41
C LEU A 521 1.49 -10.57 4.50
N LEU A 522 1.85 -11.04 3.30
CA LEU A 522 2.59 -10.24 2.32
C LEU A 522 1.80 -9.01 1.86
N LEU A 523 0.51 -9.17 1.59
CA LEU A 523 -0.37 -8.03 1.26
C LEU A 523 -0.46 -7.06 2.44
N ALA A 524 -0.69 -7.56 3.65
CA ALA A 524 -0.74 -6.77 4.88
C ALA A 524 0.52 -5.95 5.09
N ARG A 525 1.69 -6.57 4.89
CA ARG A 525 2.97 -5.87 4.93
C ARG A 525 3.04 -4.79 3.85
N LEU A 526 2.67 -5.11 2.62
CA LEU A 526 2.73 -4.18 1.49
C LEU A 526 1.88 -2.93 1.74
N TYR A 527 0.61 -3.10 2.13
CA TYR A 527 -0.33 -1.98 2.24
C TYR A 527 -0.20 -1.22 3.57
N SER A 528 0.29 -1.83 4.65
CA SER A 528 0.56 -1.14 5.92
C SER A 528 1.96 -0.51 5.97
N GLY A 529 2.92 -1.06 5.24
CA GLY A 529 4.33 -0.70 5.37
C GLY A 529 4.94 -1.11 6.73
N ALA A 530 4.25 -1.92 7.53
CA ALA A 530 4.74 -2.35 8.83
C ALA A 530 5.95 -3.29 8.72
N ASP A 531 6.83 -3.22 9.73
CA ASP A 531 8.06 -4.00 9.81
C ASP A 531 7.79 -5.44 10.22
N LEU A 532 6.80 -5.62 11.10
CA LEU A 532 6.25 -6.90 11.51
C LEU A 532 4.74 -6.89 11.32
N VAL A 533 4.21 -7.92 10.67
CA VAL A 533 2.77 -8.15 10.52
C VAL A 533 2.39 -9.50 11.10
N GLY A 534 1.12 -9.65 11.48
CA GLY A 534 0.57 -10.95 11.86
C GLY A 534 -0.95 -10.92 11.89
N SER A 535 -1.55 -12.10 11.99
CA SER A 535 -3.00 -12.24 12.04
C SER A 535 -3.53 -12.07 13.46
N ALA A 536 -4.79 -11.66 13.55
CA ALA A 536 -5.55 -11.81 14.77
C ALA A 536 -5.89 -13.29 15.02
N ALA A 537 -5.79 -13.74 16.28
CA ALA A 537 -6.37 -15.02 16.71
C ALA A 537 -7.89 -14.86 16.86
N GLU A 538 -8.57 -14.62 15.74
CA GLU A 538 -10.03 -14.44 15.66
C GLU A 538 -10.74 -15.77 15.87
N PHE A 539 -10.29 -16.83 15.22
CA PHE A 539 -10.88 -18.16 15.34
C PHE A 539 -10.04 -19.00 16.31
N VAL A 540 -10.68 -19.57 17.31
CA VAL A 540 -10.02 -20.41 18.32
C VAL A 540 -10.83 -21.68 18.51
N TYR A 541 -10.17 -22.83 18.33
CA TYR A 541 -10.74 -24.13 18.68
C TYR A 541 -10.30 -24.52 20.10
N LEU A 542 -11.28 -24.62 21.00
CA LEU A 542 -11.11 -25.03 22.39
C LEU A 542 -11.28 -26.55 22.48
N GLU A 543 -10.21 -27.29 22.23
CA GLU A 543 -10.20 -28.77 22.15
C GLU A 543 -10.83 -29.47 23.38
N PRO A 544 -10.59 -29.05 24.64
CA PRO A 544 -11.19 -29.72 25.79
C PRO A 544 -12.71 -29.60 25.87
N LEU A 545 -13.29 -28.61 25.18
CA LEU A 545 -14.74 -28.36 25.15
C LEU A 545 -15.37 -28.77 23.82
N ASP A 546 -14.54 -29.14 22.84
CA ASP A 546 -14.94 -29.40 21.46
C ASP A 546 -15.82 -28.26 20.87
N VAL A 547 -15.34 -27.02 20.98
CA VAL A 547 -16.02 -25.85 20.42
C VAL A 547 -15.05 -24.94 19.68
N THR A 548 -15.52 -24.36 18.58
CA THR A 548 -14.85 -23.26 17.90
C THR A 548 -15.54 -21.95 18.24
N ILE A 549 -14.77 -20.90 18.52
CA ILE A 549 -15.29 -19.56 18.76
C ILE A 549 -14.68 -18.56 17.78
N ARG A 550 -15.45 -17.52 17.46
CA ARG A 550 -14.96 -16.29 16.82
C ARG A 550 -14.90 -15.18 17.86
N ARG A 551 -13.73 -14.63 18.12
CA ARG A 551 -13.46 -13.62 19.15
C ARG A 551 -13.70 -12.20 18.62
N CYS A 552 -14.13 -11.30 19.50
CA CYS A 552 -14.16 -9.88 19.21
C CYS A 552 -12.75 -9.28 19.42
N ILE A 553 -11.94 -9.27 18.36
CA ILE A 553 -10.58 -8.72 18.38
C ILE A 553 -10.43 -7.71 17.24
N GLY A 554 -9.88 -6.52 17.54
CA GLY A 554 -9.74 -5.48 16.52
C GLY A 554 -8.75 -5.88 15.43
N THR A 555 -9.19 -5.96 14.19
CA THR A 555 -8.38 -6.32 13.01
C THR A 555 -8.05 -5.08 12.18
N GLU A 556 -7.28 -5.29 11.12
CA GLU A 556 -6.90 -4.28 10.13
C GLU A 556 -6.35 -2.98 10.73
N ARG A 557 -5.49 -3.09 11.76
CA ARG A 557 -4.97 -1.95 12.51
C ARG A 557 -3.53 -2.16 12.97
N TYR A 558 -2.83 -1.05 13.17
CA TYR A 558 -1.60 -1.07 13.97
C TYR A 558 -1.95 -1.46 15.41
N ALA A 559 -1.22 -2.42 15.95
CA ALA A 559 -1.44 -2.97 17.27
C ALA A 559 -0.11 -3.48 17.84
N PRO A 560 0.11 -3.41 19.16
CA PRO A 560 1.36 -3.89 19.75
C PRO A 560 1.50 -5.41 19.76
N GLN A 561 0.43 -6.14 19.39
CA GLN A 561 0.35 -7.59 19.50
C GLN A 561 -0.38 -8.22 18.32
N VAL A 562 0.17 -9.35 17.86
CA VAL A 562 -0.38 -10.27 16.86
C VAL A 562 -0.29 -11.70 17.40
N ALA A 563 -0.95 -12.67 16.76
CA ALA A 563 -0.79 -14.08 17.15
C ALA A 563 0.63 -14.57 16.84
N GLY A 564 1.28 -15.19 17.83
CA GLY A 564 2.69 -15.59 17.75
C GLY A 564 3.01 -16.58 16.62
N GLY A 565 2.09 -17.51 16.33
CA GLY A 565 2.19 -18.45 15.20
C GLY A 565 1.86 -17.83 13.83
N THR A 566 1.79 -16.50 13.70
CA THR A 566 1.40 -15.83 12.46
C THR A 566 2.32 -14.66 12.09
N MET A 567 3.45 -14.51 12.77
CA MET A 567 4.32 -13.35 12.58
C MET A 567 5.08 -13.46 11.26
N LEU A 568 5.08 -12.38 10.49
CA LEU A 568 5.94 -12.17 9.34
C LEU A 568 6.74 -10.88 9.54
N ILE A 569 8.06 -10.97 9.45
CA ILE A 569 8.98 -9.84 9.64
C ILE A 569 10.00 -9.81 8.50
N THR A 570 10.48 -8.61 8.12
CA THR A 570 11.64 -8.54 7.23
C THR A 570 12.90 -9.02 7.92
N ARG A 571 13.78 -9.69 7.16
CA ARG A 571 15.11 -10.07 7.67
C ARG A 571 15.87 -8.86 8.21
N ALA A 572 15.86 -7.75 7.48
CA ALA A 572 16.50 -6.51 7.90
C ALA A 572 15.96 -5.98 9.24
N ALA A 573 14.64 -5.95 9.45
CA ALA A 573 14.05 -5.53 10.72
C ALA A 573 14.36 -6.54 11.85
N PHE A 574 14.34 -7.84 11.56
CA PHE A 574 14.69 -8.89 12.52
C PHE A 574 16.14 -8.75 13.01
N GLU A 575 17.07 -8.55 12.09
CA GLU A 575 18.49 -8.35 12.39
C GLU A 575 18.73 -7.03 13.12
N ALA A 576 18.06 -5.95 12.72
CA ALA A 576 18.19 -4.64 13.35
C ALA A 576 17.79 -4.62 14.84
N VAL A 577 16.85 -5.49 15.24
CA VAL A 577 16.41 -5.61 16.65
C VAL A 577 17.12 -6.72 17.42
N GLY A 578 18.09 -7.42 16.79
CA GLY A 578 18.86 -8.50 17.42
C GLY A 578 18.15 -9.86 17.50
N GLY A 579 17.09 -10.06 16.72
CA GLY A 579 16.35 -11.32 16.64
C GLY A 579 15.54 -11.68 17.89
N PHE A 580 15.28 -12.98 18.10
CA PHE A 580 14.59 -13.44 19.30
C PHE A 580 15.52 -13.39 20.52
N ARG A 581 15.04 -12.90 21.65
CA ARG A 581 15.78 -13.03 22.92
C ARG A 581 15.96 -14.53 23.25
N PRO A 582 17.12 -14.97 23.79
CA PRO A 582 17.39 -16.37 24.13
C PRO A 582 16.65 -16.81 25.40
N LEU A 583 15.33 -16.72 25.38
CA LEU A 583 14.42 -17.05 26.47
C LEU A 583 13.69 -18.36 26.17
N PRO A 584 13.27 -19.12 27.20
CA PRO A 584 12.52 -20.36 27.01
C PRO A 584 11.04 -20.13 26.67
N ARG A 585 10.49 -18.94 26.96
CA ARG A 585 9.07 -18.57 26.75
C ARG A 585 8.98 -17.08 26.40
N THR A 586 7.77 -16.65 26.01
CA THR A 586 7.44 -15.24 25.68
C THR A 586 8.34 -14.60 24.62
N VAL A 587 8.96 -15.42 23.77
CA VAL A 587 9.90 -14.96 22.73
C VAL A 587 9.23 -14.05 21.71
N ASP A 588 7.98 -14.38 21.32
CA ASP A 588 7.20 -13.61 20.35
C ASP A 588 6.88 -12.20 20.88
N GLY A 589 6.44 -12.10 22.14
CA GLY A 589 6.15 -10.82 22.79
C GLY A 589 7.39 -9.92 22.89
N GLN A 590 8.55 -10.51 23.18
CA GLN A 590 9.81 -9.77 23.28
C GLN A 590 10.30 -9.26 21.92
N LEU A 591 10.09 -10.03 20.84
CA LEU A 591 10.38 -9.55 19.48
C LEU A 591 9.47 -8.37 19.11
N LEU A 592 8.18 -8.46 19.43
CA LEU A 592 7.22 -7.37 19.19
C LEU A 592 7.61 -6.09 19.94
N GLU A 593 7.98 -6.20 21.21
CA GLU A 593 8.48 -5.08 22.02
C GLU A 593 9.76 -4.47 21.43
N ALA A 594 10.71 -5.30 20.98
CA ALA A 594 11.96 -4.82 20.39
C ALA A 594 11.73 -4.07 19.07
N VAL A 595 10.82 -4.55 18.21
CA VAL A 595 10.43 -3.85 16.97
C VAL A 595 9.82 -2.48 17.28
N LEU A 596 8.90 -2.40 18.24
CA LEU A 596 8.29 -1.12 18.63
C LEU A 596 9.32 -0.16 19.26
N ALA A 597 10.22 -0.68 20.09
CA ALA A 597 11.28 0.11 20.74
C ALA A 597 12.27 0.68 19.72
N ALA A 598 12.50 0.00 18.59
CA ALA A 598 13.30 0.49 17.47
C ALA A 598 12.57 1.50 16.57
N GLY A 599 11.34 1.92 16.93
CA GLY A 599 10.50 2.80 16.11
C GLY A 599 9.79 2.09 14.95
N GLY A 600 9.88 0.76 14.89
CA GLY A 600 9.18 -0.05 13.91
C GLY A 600 7.68 -0.14 14.17
N ARG A 601 6.94 -0.52 13.14
CA ARG A 601 5.48 -0.65 13.19
C ARG A 601 5.06 -2.12 13.21
N VAL A 602 4.10 -2.43 14.07
CA VAL A 602 3.44 -3.74 14.11
C VAL A 602 2.01 -3.61 13.60
N TYR A 603 1.63 -4.46 12.66
CA TYR A 603 0.29 -4.46 12.06
C TYR A 603 -0.43 -5.79 12.23
N ARG A 604 -1.69 -5.74 12.70
CA ARG A 604 -2.56 -6.89 12.85
C ARG A 604 -3.61 -6.93 11.75
N THR A 605 -3.52 -7.94 10.88
CA THR A 605 -4.52 -8.23 9.84
C THR A 605 -5.58 -9.22 10.34
N HIS A 606 -6.54 -9.55 9.48
CA HIS A 606 -7.59 -10.54 9.75
C HIS A 606 -7.04 -11.94 10.07
N GLY A 607 -7.86 -12.75 10.74
CA GLY A 607 -7.60 -14.10 11.20
C GLY A 607 -8.25 -15.20 10.36
N PHE A 608 -8.92 -14.88 9.26
CA PHE A 608 -9.68 -15.86 8.47
C PHE A 608 -8.86 -17.01 7.85
N ASN A 609 -7.53 -16.88 7.76
CA ASN A 609 -6.62 -17.94 7.33
C ASN A 609 -5.92 -18.65 8.51
N TYR A 610 -6.41 -18.46 9.74
CA TYR A 610 -5.76 -18.94 10.94
C TYR A 610 -6.78 -19.37 11.99
N VAL A 611 -6.68 -20.63 12.42
CA VAL A 611 -7.42 -21.13 13.59
C VAL A 611 -6.40 -21.53 14.64
N LEU A 612 -6.43 -20.83 15.76
CA LEU A 612 -5.61 -21.16 16.92
C LEU A 612 -6.17 -22.43 17.58
N ARG A 613 -5.33 -23.45 17.74
CA ARG A 613 -5.66 -24.60 18.56
C ARG A 613 -5.35 -24.32 20.01
N ARG A 614 -6.34 -24.47 20.87
CA ARG A 614 -6.16 -24.33 22.32
C ARG A 614 -6.44 -25.65 23.03
N ARG A 615 -5.39 -26.29 23.55
CA ARG A 615 -5.51 -27.43 24.47
C ARG A 615 -5.50 -26.97 25.94
N ASN A 616 -5.48 -27.94 26.87
CA ASN A 616 -5.32 -27.69 28.31
C ASN A 616 -4.07 -26.82 28.58
N ALA A 617 -4.12 -25.94 29.60
CA ALA A 617 -3.04 -24.97 29.87
C ALA A 617 -1.66 -25.60 30.18
N GLN A 618 -1.60 -26.89 30.50
CA GLN A 618 -0.35 -27.63 30.73
C GLN A 618 0.32 -27.96 29.38
N GLY A 619 1.56 -27.48 29.18
CA GLY A 619 2.36 -27.74 27.98
C GLY A 619 2.46 -26.59 26.99
N HIS A 620 1.58 -25.58 27.05
CA HIS A 620 1.65 -24.40 26.18
C HIS A 620 2.43 -23.24 26.80
N THR A 621 3.06 -22.44 25.94
CA THR A 621 3.69 -21.16 26.29
C THR A 621 2.66 -20.11 26.72
N TRP A 622 1.42 -20.20 26.24
CA TRP A 622 0.31 -19.35 26.64
C TRP A 622 -0.52 -20.01 27.75
N ARG A 623 -0.77 -19.31 28.87
CA ARG A 623 -1.40 -19.89 30.09
C ARG A 623 -2.81 -19.38 30.39
N GLN A 624 -3.45 -18.66 29.46
CA GLN A 624 -4.80 -18.16 29.69
C GLN A 624 -5.79 -19.34 29.85
N PRO A 625 -6.65 -19.37 30.89
CA PRO A 625 -7.63 -20.43 31.08
C PRO A 625 -8.62 -20.50 29.92
N VAL A 626 -9.06 -21.71 29.54
CA VAL A 626 -10.03 -21.94 28.45
C VAL A 626 -11.32 -21.13 28.70
N GLN A 627 -11.77 -21.03 29.94
CA GLN A 627 -12.96 -20.28 30.34
C GLN A 627 -12.89 -18.79 30.01
N SER A 628 -11.69 -18.20 29.99
CA SER A 628 -11.53 -16.78 29.67
C SER A 628 -11.84 -16.46 28.20
N PHE A 629 -11.75 -17.46 27.30
CA PHE A 629 -12.14 -17.31 25.90
C PHE A 629 -13.66 -17.29 25.73
N LEU A 630 -14.39 -17.90 26.66
CA LEU A 630 -15.86 -17.91 26.68
C LEU A 630 -16.46 -16.65 27.31
N ALA A 631 -15.64 -15.79 27.93
CA ALA A 631 -16.11 -14.55 28.53
C ALA A 631 -16.53 -13.49 27.49
N SER A 632 -16.01 -13.57 26.26
CA SER A 632 -16.38 -12.66 25.17
C SER A 632 -16.07 -13.29 23.80
N TYR A 633 -17.12 -13.68 23.08
CA TYR A 633 -17.06 -14.14 21.70
C TYR A 633 -18.23 -13.57 20.88
N GLN A 634 -18.06 -13.47 19.57
CA GLN A 634 -19.09 -13.02 18.63
C GLN A 634 -19.96 -14.17 18.13
N ALA A 635 -19.35 -15.34 17.93
CA ALA A 635 -20.03 -16.55 17.48
C ALA A 635 -19.35 -17.80 18.03
N GLN A 636 -20.10 -18.89 18.14
CA GLN A 636 -19.66 -20.18 18.65
C GLN A 636 -20.29 -21.31 17.85
N TRP A 637 -19.50 -22.36 17.61
CA TRP A 637 -19.94 -23.58 16.95
C TRP A 637 -19.42 -24.80 17.71
N ARG A 638 -20.16 -25.90 17.66
CA ARG A 638 -19.71 -27.20 18.17
C ARG A 638 -18.71 -27.81 17.19
N GLY A 639 -17.68 -28.48 17.71
CA GLY A 639 -16.62 -29.09 16.92
C GLY A 639 -15.58 -28.10 16.42
N LEU A 640 -14.63 -28.63 15.66
CA LEU A 640 -13.68 -27.86 14.87
C LEU A 640 -14.38 -27.35 13.60
N VAL A 641 -14.57 -26.02 13.51
CA VAL A 641 -15.26 -25.38 12.39
C VAL A 641 -14.31 -24.43 11.67
N PHE A 642 -14.29 -24.53 10.35
CA PHE A 642 -13.53 -23.67 9.47
C PHE A 642 -14.46 -22.72 8.73
N ASN A 643 -13.98 -21.50 8.47
CA ASN A 643 -14.66 -20.56 7.57
C ASN A 643 -14.30 -20.90 6.09
N ASP A 644 -14.98 -20.28 5.13
CA ASP A 644 -14.85 -20.64 3.72
C ASP A 644 -13.45 -20.36 3.13
N LEU A 645 -12.66 -19.49 3.77
CA LEU A 645 -11.32 -19.13 3.30
C LEU A 645 -10.25 -20.15 3.73
N MET A 646 -10.56 -21.03 4.68
CA MET A 646 -9.65 -22.11 5.09
C MET A 646 -9.58 -23.25 4.06
N GLU A 647 -10.56 -23.34 3.15
CA GLU A 647 -10.64 -24.35 2.07
C GLU A 647 -10.37 -25.77 2.58
N SER A 648 -10.86 -26.10 3.78
CA SER A 648 -10.69 -27.42 4.37
C SER A 648 -11.75 -28.39 3.86
N ALA A 649 -11.35 -29.60 3.49
CA ALA A 649 -12.25 -30.70 3.11
C ALA A 649 -13.00 -31.34 4.30
N VAL A 650 -13.15 -30.65 5.43
CA VAL A 650 -13.95 -31.17 6.56
C VAL A 650 -15.42 -30.85 6.25
N PRO A 651 -16.29 -31.85 6.03
CA PRO A 651 -17.69 -31.59 5.70
C PRO A 651 -18.36 -30.84 6.86
N HIS A 652 -19.00 -29.71 6.55
CA HIS A 652 -20.00 -29.12 7.45
C HIS A 652 -21.21 -30.05 7.47
N GLU A 653 -21.31 -30.93 8.45
CA GLU A 653 -22.62 -31.50 8.80
C GLU A 653 -23.42 -30.39 9.49
N ARG A 654 -24.53 -30.00 8.84
CA ARG A 654 -25.44 -28.94 9.28
C ARG A 654 -26.30 -29.37 10.46
#